data_AF-A0A3C1W519-F1
#
_entry.id   AF-A0A3C1W519-F1
#
_cell.length_a   1.000
_cell.length_b   1.000
_cell.length_c   1.000
_cell.angle_alpha   90.00
_cell.angle_beta   90.00
_cell.angle_gamma   90.00
#
_symmetry.space_group_name_H-M   'P 1'
#
loop_
_entity.id
_entity.type
_entity.pdbx_description
1 polymer ?
#
loop_
_entity_poly.entity_id
_entity_poly.type
_entity_poly.pdbx_seq_one_letter_code
_entity_poly.pdbx_strand_id
1 'polypeptide(L)'
;VDREPGGLGTDLLGDNHDLAYVFQFYDEDGVFSFTENYDDRVKVVATPIAAATNLNPRGDNQQHTDVSWNVRTYANFDFGGGGWFNVDVWLTEDGGGAQSAADIGFGYYNDFSTNTADFGGIGYASVFGISSGAPAEFDTDGAGLSWGVYLDSFDPDLDADGDSIPDGYEEQFFPGDLTQLGPGDFDEDGVSDPDEYVDGTDPTVADADEDGSNDGEEKAAGTDPANPDSDGDGLLDGVETGTGTFTSASDTGTNPLDADTDDDGASDGFEVNENFDPNDPNSNPDIPIVQPSFVPIDELAPGAYGPDLTQNGVNYQENHYDAGVIINNAAQGNYDVHVSGDPAPLRSFDAIEPLASHGNGGNAISVQNRPWGDGGGENFTVRYNGYLDMSAFSPGTYNIHLGADDTNFFIMDTVDGQVTAQHNCCPQNQTTPFTITSPGLFPFDNVFGEQGGGDWVDIGISGPGIVGIVAIGDTNAGSPPVYPIGVKSEDTDGDDLPDAWEISWDDINDLTQLSGTGDFDNDGTSDLEELNARTDPTNDDTDGDGIPDGAETGTGIFVDASDTGTDPLDSDTDGDGLSDGVESNSGTFAGVDDTGTSPHNVDTDGDGFEDLDEVESLFDPTDPGSVPPIPQPVLLAYWNFEGQSEDQSGNGADLSIEGSAVLSPDGDGHLGEGQSLDLGAANNGAYARSEMGPWLDPAYDNNAMAVSFWQYNVQIGNTSAFWLHAPSATGGERGFQAHTPWGNGTVYFDQSGCCEGPVRLTIGGVVNLNQWQHFVFQRDTEGNREIWVDGVKVAEAAGGEPLDAFNGIITVGSDNTLNNSFGGRIDEMAIFDLPLHPSRIVELADGAPVGSAPEIDPLGLAVNPMPGGEIELSWKSTLGKFYDILINPNLSTPRETWAELPDAQDIAADPSGTNTLVITLPFPEEGFLAVREKNPPPLFSDDLETGAAGWTTIINDAFGNTEWELGTPTGTTGPLAGAGESVNAWCTGLGDYGVESDISLRTPAIDLSGVASALLSFDAYRDADGFGDTATIRFLRSSDQSQLGEDVPIDMTIFDVDYDAIEVLVPAAAIGESVLIEFNFVSDGTLDTFSGLCLDNILVQVP
;
A
#
# COMPACT_ATOMS: atom_id res chain seq x y z
N VAL A 1 4.97 -12.24 37.93
CA VAL A 1 5.42 -13.65 37.81
C VAL A 1 6.15 -14.06 39.08
N ASP A 2 5.93 -15.27 39.62
CA ASP A 2 6.66 -15.78 40.80
C ASP A 2 7.70 -16.84 40.39
N ARG A 3 8.97 -16.62 40.76
CA ARG A 3 9.94 -17.69 40.95
C ARG A 3 11.11 -17.25 41.85
N GLU A 4 11.08 -17.62 43.14
CA GLU A 4 12.20 -17.36 44.08
C GLU A 4 12.83 -18.67 44.62
N PRO A 5 14.15 -18.91 44.41
CA PRO A 5 14.84 -20.13 44.85
C PRO A 5 15.37 -20.02 46.29
N GLY A 6 14.50 -20.11 47.30
CA GLY A 6 14.95 -20.01 48.70
C GLY A 6 13.90 -20.38 49.75
N GLY A 7 13.74 -21.67 50.06
CA GLY A 7 12.66 -22.12 50.94
C GLY A 7 12.68 -21.55 52.36
N LEU A 8 11.51 -21.12 52.85
CA LEU A 8 10.73 -21.93 53.80
C LEU A 8 9.28 -21.39 53.95
N GLY A 9 8.37 -21.80 53.05
CA GLY A 9 6.95 -21.94 53.39
C GLY A 9 5.90 -21.25 52.51
N THR A 10 5.61 -21.84 51.35
CA THR A 10 4.29 -21.77 50.70
C THR A 10 3.96 -23.17 50.19
N ASP A 11 2.71 -23.63 50.36
CA ASP A 11 2.22 -24.95 49.96
C ASP A 11 0.99 -24.75 49.06
N LEU A 12 1.15 -25.06 47.77
CA LEU A 12 0.18 -24.83 46.70
C LEU A 12 -0.16 -26.17 46.02
N LEU A 13 -0.79 -27.08 46.76
CA LEU A 13 -1.27 -28.36 46.21
C LEU A 13 -2.74 -28.24 45.79
N GLY A 14 -2.95 -27.87 44.53
CA GLY A 14 -4.25 -27.73 43.88
C GLY A 14 -4.16 -26.73 42.73
N ASP A 15 -3.94 -27.23 41.53
CA ASP A 15 -3.70 -26.53 40.29
C ASP A 15 -4.99 -25.99 39.64
N ASN A 16 -5.03 -24.67 39.39
CA ASN A 16 -5.28 -24.02 38.09
C ASN A 16 -5.62 -22.53 38.26
N HIS A 17 -4.65 -21.67 37.93
CA HIS A 17 -4.77 -20.25 37.55
C HIS A 17 -5.83 -19.36 38.23
N ASP A 18 -5.41 -18.65 39.29
CA ASP A 18 -6.00 -17.36 39.67
C ASP A 18 -5.00 -16.25 39.28
N LEU A 19 -5.36 -15.38 38.34
CA LEU A 19 -4.58 -14.19 37.96
C LEU A 19 -5.48 -12.95 38.12
N ALA A 20 -5.16 -12.12 39.10
CA ALA A 20 -5.87 -10.85 39.32
C ALA A 20 -5.06 -9.70 38.72
N TYR A 21 -5.62 -9.04 37.71
CA TYR A 21 -5.07 -7.80 37.19
C TYR A 21 -5.49 -6.63 38.09
N VAL A 22 -4.51 -5.82 38.50
CA VAL A 22 -4.74 -4.59 39.27
C VAL A 22 -4.12 -3.44 38.49
N PHE A 23 -4.95 -2.71 37.75
CA PHE A 23 -4.54 -1.46 37.12
C PHE A 23 -4.40 -0.40 38.21
N GLN A 24 -3.17 0.07 38.45
CA GLN A 24 -2.86 1.13 39.40
C GLN A 24 -2.59 2.43 38.66
N PHE A 25 -3.51 3.37 38.78
CA PHE A 25 -3.26 4.76 38.40
C PHE A 25 -2.74 5.52 39.62
N TYR A 26 -1.58 6.14 39.48
CA TYR A 26 -0.93 6.87 40.56
C TYR A 26 -1.34 8.34 40.55
N ASP A 27 -2.22 8.69 41.50
CA ASP A 27 -2.40 10.03 42.05
C ASP A 27 -1.47 10.18 43.27
N GLU A 28 -0.97 11.39 43.55
CA GLU A 28 -0.07 11.65 44.69
C GLU A 28 -0.78 11.43 46.05
N ASP A 29 -2.12 11.46 46.07
CA ASP A 29 -2.95 11.26 47.27
C ASP A 29 -3.44 9.79 47.49
N GLY A 30 -3.26 8.86 46.53
CA GLY A 30 -3.66 7.44 46.69
C GLY A 30 -3.93 6.64 45.40
N VAL A 31 -4.24 5.35 45.55
CA VAL A 31 -4.38 4.39 44.43
C VAL A 31 -5.84 4.09 44.10
N PHE A 32 -6.23 4.22 42.84
CA PHE A 32 -7.50 3.72 42.30
C PHE A 32 -7.29 2.34 41.65
N SER A 33 -8.25 1.41 41.82
CA SER A 33 -8.13 0.04 41.27
C SER A 33 -9.47 -0.55 40.80
N PHE A 34 -9.40 -1.30 39.71
CA PHE A 34 -10.44 -2.21 39.22
C PHE A 34 -10.02 -3.67 39.48
N THR A 35 -10.95 -4.62 39.49
CA THR A 35 -10.65 -6.05 39.58
C THR A 35 -11.74 -6.86 38.89
N GLU A 36 -11.34 -7.83 38.07
CA GLU A 36 -12.18 -8.83 37.41
C GLU A 36 -11.79 -10.24 37.89
N ASN A 37 -12.64 -11.23 37.62
CA ASN A 37 -12.43 -12.62 38.00
C ASN A 37 -12.98 -13.56 36.90
N TYR A 38 -12.11 -14.43 36.38
CA TYR A 38 -12.26 -15.33 35.22
C TYR A 38 -11.93 -14.72 33.84
N ASP A 39 -11.87 -15.62 32.87
CA ASP A 39 -11.10 -15.72 31.61
C ASP A 39 -11.44 -14.70 30.50
N ASP A 40 -12.31 -13.73 30.77
CA ASP A 40 -12.77 -12.74 29.80
C ASP A 40 -11.65 -11.74 29.40
N ARG A 41 -11.74 -11.16 28.19
CA ARG A 41 -10.80 -10.11 27.72
C ARG A 41 -11.37 -8.71 27.99
N VAL A 42 -10.81 -8.02 28.98
CA VAL A 42 -11.05 -6.58 29.23
C VAL A 42 -10.12 -5.71 28.39
N LYS A 43 -10.69 -4.74 27.67
CA LYS A 43 -9.97 -3.54 27.20
C LYS A 43 -10.57 -2.31 27.90
N VAL A 44 -9.78 -1.62 28.71
CA VAL A 44 -10.11 -0.30 29.26
C VAL A 44 -9.33 0.74 28.47
N VAL A 45 -10.02 1.64 27.79
CA VAL A 45 -9.43 2.80 27.13
C VAL A 45 -9.82 4.04 27.92
N ALA A 46 -8.83 4.75 28.47
CA ALA A 46 -9.02 6.01 29.19
C ALA A 46 -8.39 7.13 28.37
N THR A 47 -9.21 7.89 27.65
CA THR A 47 -8.74 8.92 26.70
C THR A 47 -8.72 10.29 27.38
N PRO A 48 -7.57 10.98 27.49
CA PRO A 48 -7.50 12.34 28.01
C PRO A 48 -8.03 13.34 26.98
N ILE A 49 -8.95 14.22 27.38
CA ILE A 49 -9.39 15.36 26.56
C ILE A 49 -8.88 16.65 27.23
N ALA A 50 -7.89 17.29 26.61
CA ALA A 50 -7.09 18.34 27.26
C ALA A 50 -7.53 19.77 26.87
N ALA A 51 -7.94 20.58 27.85
CA ALA A 51 -7.85 22.04 27.76
C ALA A 51 -7.90 22.76 29.12
N ALA A 52 -6.81 23.49 29.43
CA ALA A 52 -6.76 24.68 30.30
C ALA A 52 -7.20 24.61 31.79
N THR A 53 -6.90 25.68 32.52
CA THR A 53 -6.69 25.64 33.98
C THR A 53 -7.70 26.47 34.80
N ASN A 54 -8.23 25.84 35.86
CA ASN A 54 -8.99 26.42 37.00
C ASN A 54 -10.37 27.07 36.71
N LEU A 55 -11.46 26.36 37.04
CA LEU A 55 -12.73 26.97 37.51
C LEU A 55 -13.48 26.10 38.56
N ASN A 56 -14.49 26.71 39.20
CA ASN A 56 -15.22 26.20 40.38
C ASN A 56 -16.35 25.20 40.06
N PRO A 57 -16.74 24.31 41.02
CA PRO A 57 -17.65 23.18 40.76
C PRO A 57 -19.16 23.48 40.90
N ARG A 58 -20.01 22.97 39.98
CA ARG A 58 -21.49 22.79 40.16
C ARG A 58 -22.20 21.78 39.21
N GLY A 59 -22.32 20.51 39.61
CA GLY A 59 -23.45 19.56 39.37
C GLY A 59 -23.75 19.09 37.91
N ASP A 60 -24.55 18.05 37.66
CA ASP A 60 -25.21 17.07 38.56
C ASP A 60 -25.78 15.82 37.77
N ASN A 61 -25.40 14.59 38.16
CA ASN A 61 -26.13 13.28 38.11
C ASN A 61 -26.74 12.58 36.83
N GLN A 62 -26.22 11.35 36.54
CA GLN A 62 -26.92 10.07 36.13
C GLN A 62 -27.43 9.89 34.67
N GLN A 63 -27.61 8.69 34.06
CA GLN A 63 -27.47 7.24 34.41
C GLN A 63 -27.36 6.37 33.12
N HIS A 64 -26.85 5.13 33.15
CA HIS A 64 -26.92 4.16 32.01
C HIS A 64 -28.03 3.11 32.20
N THR A 65 -28.72 2.71 31.13
CA THR A 65 -29.91 1.83 31.19
C THR A 65 -30.13 0.93 29.94
N ASP A 66 -29.51 -0.25 29.87
CA ASP A 66 -30.15 -1.51 29.39
C ASP A 66 -29.27 -2.74 29.72
N VAL A 67 -29.72 -3.97 29.41
CA VAL A 67 -29.18 -5.25 29.90
C VAL A 67 -28.99 -6.35 28.82
N SER A 68 -28.73 -5.98 27.57
CA SER A 68 -28.39 -6.93 26.48
C SER A 68 -26.87 -7.08 26.28
N TRP A 69 -26.40 -8.29 25.99
CA TRP A 69 -24.98 -8.61 25.81
C TRP A 69 -24.45 -8.14 24.44
N ASN A 70 -23.13 -7.89 24.36
CA ASN A 70 -22.39 -7.24 23.25
C ASN A 70 -22.65 -5.73 23.08
N VAL A 71 -22.68 -4.95 24.17
CA VAL A 71 -22.83 -3.48 24.09
C VAL A 71 -21.81 -2.77 25.01
N ARG A 72 -21.15 -1.73 24.47
CA ARG A 72 -20.21 -0.86 25.19
C ARG A 72 -20.91 -0.10 26.31
N THR A 73 -20.23 0.13 27.44
CA THR A 73 -20.71 1.02 28.50
C THR A 73 -19.72 2.15 28.71
N TYR A 74 -20.18 3.39 28.60
CA TYR A 74 -19.38 4.60 28.75
C TYR A 74 -19.75 5.36 30.04
N ALA A 75 -18.76 6.01 30.65
CA ALA A 75 -18.97 6.91 31.78
C ALA A 75 -17.94 8.05 31.75
N ASN A 76 -18.41 9.29 31.67
CA ASN A 76 -17.58 10.48 31.76
C ASN A 76 -17.43 10.91 33.22
N PHE A 77 -16.19 11.02 33.69
CA PHE A 77 -15.88 11.45 35.06
C PHE A 77 -15.28 12.87 35.05
N ASP A 78 -16.05 13.83 35.55
CA ASP A 78 -15.61 15.22 35.74
C ASP A 78 -14.95 15.38 37.13
N PHE A 79 -13.62 15.45 37.14
CA PHE A 79 -12.81 15.73 38.33
C PHE A 79 -12.54 17.24 38.52
N GLY A 80 -13.19 18.10 37.75
CA GLY A 80 -12.91 19.53 37.67
C GLY A 80 -11.57 19.80 37.00
N GLY A 81 -10.63 20.41 37.74
CA GLY A 81 -9.36 20.90 37.19
C GLY A 81 -8.33 19.85 36.75
N GLY A 82 -8.71 18.57 36.67
CA GLY A 82 -7.88 17.46 36.16
C GLY A 82 -8.05 17.16 34.67
N GLY A 83 -8.98 17.85 33.99
CA GLY A 83 -9.39 17.51 32.63
C GLY A 83 -10.47 16.42 32.60
N TRP A 84 -10.95 16.13 31.40
CA TRP A 84 -11.97 15.09 31.16
C TRP A 84 -11.28 13.79 30.79
N PHE A 85 -11.77 12.69 31.33
CA PHE A 85 -11.48 11.35 30.83
C PHE A 85 -12.80 10.72 30.37
N ASN A 86 -12.86 10.37 29.09
CA ASN A 86 -13.79 9.35 28.65
C ASN A 86 -13.16 7.99 28.96
N VAL A 87 -13.90 7.11 29.64
CA VAL A 87 -13.46 5.74 29.92
C VAL A 87 -14.40 4.79 29.21
N ASP A 88 -13.91 4.21 28.14
CA ASP A 88 -14.55 3.16 27.37
C ASP A 88 -14.08 1.80 27.90
N VAL A 89 -15.04 0.99 28.39
CA VAL A 89 -14.77 -0.37 28.86
C VAL A 89 -15.41 -1.36 27.90
N TRP A 90 -14.58 -2.17 27.25
CA TRP A 90 -15.00 -3.21 26.33
C TRP A 90 -14.78 -4.58 26.97
N LEU A 91 -15.79 -5.44 26.86
CA LEU A 91 -15.85 -6.79 27.41
C LEU A 91 -16.26 -7.74 26.28
N THR A 92 -15.51 -8.83 26.09
CA THR A 92 -15.82 -9.86 25.09
C THR A 92 -15.68 -11.25 25.71
N GLU A 93 -16.77 -12.02 25.73
CA GLU A 93 -16.84 -13.40 26.24
C GLU A 93 -16.24 -14.40 25.24
N ASP A 94 -15.40 -15.35 25.70
CA ASP A 94 -14.85 -16.43 24.85
C ASP A 94 -15.52 -17.83 25.03
N GLY A 95 -16.76 -17.83 25.51
CA GLY A 95 -17.66 -19.01 25.48
C GLY A 95 -18.02 -19.64 26.84
N GLY A 96 -17.73 -18.95 27.95
CA GLY A 96 -17.99 -19.36 29.34
C GLY A 96 -19.43 -19.12 29.84
N GLY A 97 -20.41 -19.83 29.28
CA GLY A 97 -21.85 -19.53 29.40
C GLY A 97 -22.40 -18.91 30.71
N ALA A 98 -22.80 -17.64 30.60
CA ALA A 98 -23.88 -16.97 31.33
C ALA A 98 -23.77 -16.77 32.86
N GLN A 99 -22.58 -16.81 33.47
CA GLN A 99 -22.39 -16.46 34.90
C GLN A 99 -21.24 -15.49 35.24
N SER A 100 -20.42 -15.04 34.28
CA SER A 100 -19.22 -14.22 34.54
C SER A 100 -19.50 -12.80 35.04
N ALA A 101 -20.46 -12.08 34.47
CA ALA A 101 -20.69 -10.63 34.72
C ALA A 101 -21.29 -10.24 36.10
N ALA A 102 -21.06 -11.01 37.17
CA ALA A 102 -21.78 -10.84 38.45
C ALA A 102 -21.09 -9.95 39.50
N ASP A 103 -19.77 -9.73 39.42
CA ASP A 103 -18.97 -9.14 40.52
C ASP A 103 -17.93 -8.11 40.02
N ILE A 104 -18.36 -6.89 39.67
CA ILE A 104 -17.46 -5.73 39.47
C ILE A 104 -17.53 -4.81 40.70
N GLY A 105 -16.37 -4.44 41.25
CA GLY A 105 -16.26 -3.55 42.40
C GLY A 105 -15.22 -2.45 42.21
N PHE A 106 -15.51 -1.28 42.78
CA PHE A 106 -14.66 -0.09 42.69
C PHE A 106 -14.25 0.37 44.10
N GLY A 107 -13.01 0.84 44.25
CA GLY A 107 -12.53 1.41 45.51
C GLY A 107 -11.18 2.09 45.40
N TYR A 108 -10.92 2.99 46.35
CA TYR A 108 -9.69 3.77 46.44
C TYR A 108 -8.91 3.36 47.70
N TYR A 109 -7.62 3.12 47.53
CA TYR A 109 -6.73 2.62 48.57
C TYR A 109 -5.75 3.72 49.02
N ASN A 110 -5.87 4.13 50.28
CA ASN A 110 -5.03 5.15 50.92
C ASN A 110 -4.43 4.66 52.26
N ASP A 111 -3.76 3.50 52.21
CA ASP A 111 -2.94 2.89 53.29
C ASP A 111 -3.65 2.47 54.60
N PHE A 112 -4.94 2.74 54.78
CA PHE A 112 -5.71 2.30 55.95
C PHE A 112 -6.76 1.21 55.68
N SER A 113 -7.06 0.93 54.41
CA SER A 113 -7.90 -0.21 54.01
C SER A 113 -7.13 -1.51 54.27
N THR A 114 -7.75 -2.49 54.93
CA THR A 114 -7.03 -3.73 55.35
C THR A 114 -7.79 -5.01 55.09
N ASN A 115 -8.97 -4.94 54.46
CA ASN A 115 -9.71 -6.12 54.01
C ASN A 115 -10.66 -5.78 52.86
N THR A 116 -11.06 -6.79 52.09
CA THR A 116 -11.88 -6.62 50.87
C THR A 116 -13.29 -6.08 51.12
N ALA A 117 -13.79 -6.03 52.36
CA ALA A 117 -15.09 -5.40 52.67
C ALA A 117 -15.06 -3.86 52.66
N ASP A 118 -13.88 -3.25 52.53
CA ASP A 118 -13.70 -1.79 52.41
C ASP A 118 -13.87 -1.29 50.95
N PHE A 119 -14.10 -2.20 49.98
CA PHE A 119 -14.36 -1.88 48.57
C PHE A 119 -15.87 -1.99 48.26
N GLY A 120 -16.43 -0.97 47.61
CA GLY A 120 -17.85 -0.91 47.26
C GLY A 120 -18.17 -1.71 46.01
N GLY A 121 -18.54 -2.98 46.17
CA GLY A 121 -18.98 -3.83 45.06
C GLY A 121 -20.40 -3.55 44.60
N ILE A 122 -20.65 -3.51 43.29
CA ILE A 122 -22.01 -3.56 42.75
C ILE A 122 -22.51 -5.00 42.91
N GLY A 123 -23.62 -5.20 43.64
CA GLY A 123 -24.29 -6.50 43.74
C GLY A 123 -23.70 -7.51 44.72
N TYR A 124 -22.64 -7.19 45.46
CA TYR A 124 -21.90 -8.17 46.29
C TYR A 124 -22.74 -8.87 47.38
N ALA A 125 -22.62 -10.20 47.45
CA ALA A 125 -23.15 -11.00 48.55
C ALA A 125 -22.03 -11.83 49.22
N SER A 126 -22.02 -11.88 50.55
CA SER A 126 -20.95 -12.51 51.35
C SER A 126 -20.85 -14.05 51.26
N VAL A 127 -21.42 -14.68 50.23
CA VAL A 127 -21.41 -16.13 50.01
C VAL A 127 -21.31 -16.40 48.50
N PHE A 128 -20.20 -17.02 48.09
CA PHE A 128 -19.90 -17.36 46.70
C PHE A 128 -21.07 -18.08 46.00
N GLY A 129 -21.46 -17.59 44.82
CA GLY A 129 -22.45 -18.23 43.94
C GLY A 129 -23.91 -17.77 44.07
N ILE A 130 -24.20 -16.57 44.60
CA ILE A 130 -25.57 -16.00 44.64
C ILE A 130 -25.54 -14.47 44.45
N SER A 131 -26.13 -13.96 43.36
CA SER A 131 -26.33 -12.51 43.15
C SER A 131 -27.29 -11.90 44.20
N SER A 132 -26.97 -10.70 44.71
CA SER A 132 -27.83 -10.00 45.69
C SER A 132 -29.03 -9.27 45.09
N GLY A 133 -28.99 -8.90 43.80
CA GLY A 133 -30.08 -8.26 43.08
C GLY A 133 -30.46 -6.84 43.54
N ALA A 134 -29.50 -6.03 44.02
CA ALA A 134 -29.74 -4.64 44.46
C ALA A 134 -28.68 -3.65 43.92
N PRO A 135 -29.05 -2.40 43.56
CA PRO A 135 -28.15 -1.37 43.03
C PRO A 135 -27.33 -0.65 44.13
N ALA A 136 -26.25 0.01 43.73
CA ALA A 136 -25.26 0.65 44.63
C ALA A 136 -25.52 2.15 44.92
N GLU A 137 -25.00 2.64 46.05
CA GLU A 137 -24.94 4.06 46.46
C GLU A 137 -23.52 4.38 46.97
N PHE A 138 -23.00 5.59 46.68
CA PHE A 138 -21.68 6.07 47.17
C PHE A 138 -21.83 7.06 48.35
N ASP A 139 -20.96 6.92 49.37
CA ASP A 139 -21.00 7.72 50.60
C ASP A 139 -20.45 9.15 50.40
N THR A 140 -21.06 10.13 51.04
CA THR A 140 -20.87 11.58 50.79
C THR A 140 -20.92 12.46 52.05
N ASP A 141 -20.35 12.06 53.19
CA ASP A 141 -19.91 13.04 54.21
C ASP A 141 -18.67 12.66 55.07
N GLY A 142 -18.24 13.61 55.91
CA GLY A 142 -17.47 13.28 57.12
C GLY A 142 -16.08 13.90 57.25
N ALA A 143 -15.11 13.44 56.44
CA ALA A 143 -13.68 13.52 56.80
C ALA A 143 -12.74 14.36 55.88
N GLY A 144 -12.72 14.16 54.55
CA GLY A 144 -11.91 14.94 53.54
C GLY A 144 -10.38 14.69 53.57
N LEU A 145 -9.53 15.03 52.57
CA LEU A 145 -9.59 15.79 51.28
C LEU A 145 -8.38 15.42 50.33
N SER A 146 -8.35 15.86 49.05
CA SER A 146 -7.26 15.74 48.02
C SER A 146 -7.17 17.01 47.06
N TRP A 147 -6.02 17.36 46.40
CA TRP A 147 -5.73 18.68 45.68
C TRP A 147 -4.62 18.71 44.51
N GLY A 148 -4.57 19.70 43.53
CA GLY A 148 -3.76 19.72 42.22
C GLY A 148 -2.73 20.89 41.75
N VAL A 149 -2.58 21.25 40.40
CA VAL A 149 -1.34 21.50 39.46
C VAL A 149 -1.04 22.93 38.71
N TYR A 150 0.12 23.26 37.96
CA TYR A 150 0.43 24.40 36.91
C TYR A 150 1.87 24.57 36.13
N LEU A 151 2.10 25.21 34.89
CA LEU A 151 3.43 25.62 34.13
C LEU A 151 3.50 26.87 33.03
N ASP A 152 4.53 27.09 32.08
CA ASP A 152 4.99 28.38 31.29
C ASP A 152 5.83 28.31 29.86
N SER A 153 6.20 29.39 29.03
CA SER A 153 6.82 29.38 27.57
C SER A 153 7.84 30.50 26.88
N PHE A 154 8.01 30.74 25.50
CA PHE A 154 9.19 31.38 24.64
C PHE A 154 9.00 32.25 23.24
N ASP A 155 10.02 32.61 22.32
CA ASP A 155 10.04 33.64 21.12
C ASP A 155 11.13 33.58 19.90
N PRO A 156 10.87 33.88 18.55
CA PRO A 156 11.81 33.66 17.38
C PRO A 156 12.31 34.78 16.35
N ASP A 157 11.78 36.02 16.22
CA ASP A 157 12.03 36.91 15.02
C ASP A 157 13.33 37.79 14.99
N LEU A 158 14.52 37.28 14.62
CA LEU A 158 15.78 38.08 14.60
C LEU A 158 16.59 37.98 13.29
N ASP A 159 17.18 39.11 12.86
CA ASP A 159 18.20 39.28 11.79
C ASP A 159 19.45 39.94 12.43
N ALA A 160 20.59 39.27 12.36
CA ALA A 160 21.86 39.64 13.00
C ALA A 160 22.99 39.99 12.01
N ASP A 161 22.92 39.50 10.78
CA ASP A 161 23.88 39.79 9.69
C ASP A 161 23.52 41.11 8.98
N GLY A 162 22.25 41.27 8.58
CA GLY A 162 21.70 42.46 7.93
C GLY A 162 21.75 42.47 6.40
N ASP A 163 21.78 41.32 5.75
CA ASP A 163 21.59 41.15 4.30
C ASP A 163 20.13 41.33 3.85
N SER A 164 19.17 41.13 4.76
CA SER A 164 17.69 41.22 4.70
C SER A 164 16.95 39.88 4.88
N ILE A 165 17.67 38.80 5.18
CA ILE A 165 17.13 37.47 5.54
C ILE A 165 17.25 37.30 7.08
N PRO A 166 16.30 36.66 7.79
CA PRO A 166 16.40 36.44 9.24
C PRO A 166 17.30 35.26 9.63
N ASP A 167 17.96 35.35 10.79
CA ASP A 167 18.75 34.27 11.41
C ASP A 167 17.98 32.95 11.40
N GLY A 168 16.67 32.99 11.72
CA GLY A 168 15.80 31.82 11.78
C GLY A 168 15.42 31.21 10.44
N TYR A 169 15.69 31.88 9.32
CA TYR A 169 15.54 31.39 7.95
C TYR A 169 16.89 30.95 7.38
N GLU A 170 17.94 31.77 7.51
CA GLU A 170 19.30 31.40 7.12
C GLU A 170 19.80 30.12 7.82
N GLU A 171 19.47 29.92 9.09
CA GLU A 171 19.80 28.69 9.84
C GLU A 171 19.02 27.45 9.38
N GLN A 172 18.09 27.56 8.42
CA GLN A 172 17.43 26.41 7.78
C GLN A 172 18.30 25.84 6.65
N PHE A 173 18.71 26.70 5.70
CA PHE A 173 19.51 26.32 4.53
C PHE A 173 21.01 26.23 4.84
N PHE A 174 21.55 27.15 5.66
CA PHE A 174 22.97 27.21 6.03
C PHE A 174 23.19 27.33 7.55
N PRO A 175 22.85 26.29 8.36
CA PRO A 175 23.01 26.30 9.81
C PRO A 175 24.39 26.77 10.30
N GLY A 176 24.41 27.88 11.03
CA GLY A 176 25.58 28.53 11.59
C GLY A 176 26.44 29.36 10.62
N ASP A 177 26.02 29.59 9.37
CA ASP A 177 26.69 30.48 8.41
C ASP A 177 25.71 31.45 7.74
N LEU A 178 25.36 32.50 8.49
CA LEU A 178 24.52 33.64 8.10
C LEU A 178 25.18 34.56 7.04
N THR A 179 25.84 33.99 6.02
CA THR A 179 26.53 34.74 4.95
C THR A 179 26.59 34.03 3.59
N GLN A 180 25.93 32.87 3.46
CA GLN A 180 25.90 32.08 2.22
C GLN A 180 24.79 32.54 1.28
N LEU A 181 23.57 32.63 1.81
CA LEU A 181 22.52 33.45 1.21
C LEU A 181 22.87 34.93 1.42
N GLY A 182 22.37 35.78 0.54
CA GLY A 182 22.60 37.22 0.54
C GLY A 182 22.32 37.79 -0.84
N PRO A 183 22.98 38.85 -1.30
CA PRO A 183 22.72 39.44 -2.63
C PRO A 183 23.35 38.62 -3.78
N GLY A 184 23.19 37.30 -3.72
CA GLY A 184 23.65 36.28 -4.66
C GLY A 184 22.68 36.02 -5.81
N ASP A 185 22.64 34.74 -6.18
CA ASP A 185 22.05 34.03 -7.31
C ASP A 185 22.84 32.70 -7.23
N PHE A 186 22.36 31.77 -6.39
CA PHE A 186 23.19 30.68 -5.85
C PHE A 186 23.18 29.41 -6.71
N ASP A 187 22.03 29.06 -7.30
CA ASP A 187 21.83 27.94 -8.22
C ASP A 187 22.05 28.31 -9.71
N GLU A 188 22.22 29.60 -10.03
CA GLU A 188 22.47 30.17 -11.36
C GLU A 188 21.24 30.16 -12.31
N ASP A 189 20.02 30.21 -11.77
CA ASP A 189 18.75 30.23 -12.53
C ASP A 189 18.47 31.62 -13.19
N GLY A 190 18.73 32.71 -12.46
CA GLY A 190 18.49 34.09 -12.89
C GLY A 190 17.82 35.01 -11.87
N VAL A 191 17.39 34.49 -10.71
CA VAL A 191 16.84 35.24 -9.57
C VAL A 191 17.99 35.56 -8.58
N SER A 192 17.69 35.92 -7.33
CA SER A 192 18.72 36.28 -6.34
C SER A 192 18.19 36.06 -4.94
N ASP A 193 19.04 35.48 -4.08
CA ASP A 193 18.64 34.87 -2.81
C ASP A 193 17.65 35.67 -1.92
N PRO A 194 17.70 37.03 -1.83
CA PRO A 194 16.81 37.81 -0.99
C PRO A 194 15.48 38.16 -1.68
N ASP A 195 15.44 38.08 -3.01
CA ASP A 195 14.20 38.19 -3.78
C ASP A 195 13.46 36.83 -3.72
N GLU A 196 14.16 35.69 -3.83
CA GLU A 196 13.62 34.34 -3.57
C GLU A 196 13.08 34.20 -2.13
N TYR A 197 13.84 34.60 -1.11
CA TYR A 197 13.34 34.66 0.28
C TYR A 197 12.09 35.56 0.45
N VAL A 198 11.95 36.63 -0.34
CA VAL A 198 10.80 37.54 -0.27
C VAL A 198 9.58 36.96 -0.97
N ASP A 199 9.79 36.24 -2.07
CA ASP A 199 8.75 35.62 -2.88
C ASP A 199 8.32 34.25 -2.32
N GLY A 200 9.19 33.59 -1.55
CA GLY A 200 8.91 32.37 -0.79
C GLY A 200 9.58 31.09 -1.31
N THR A 201 10.43 31.21 -2.33
CA THR A 201 11.06 30.09 -3.04
C THR A 201 12.41 29.71 -2.40
N ASP A 202 12.92 28.51 -2.68
CA ASP A 202 14.19 28.03 -2.12
C ASP A 202 15.36 28.57 -2.96
N PRO A 203 16.20 29.49 -2.43
CA PRO A 203 17.32 30.09 -3.15
C PRO A 203 18.50 29.13 -3.39
N THR A 204 18.23 27.84 -3.47
CA THR A 204 19.19 26.78 -3.79
C THR A 204 18.65 25.75 -4.78
N VAL A 205 17.41 25.95 -5.26
CA VAL A 205 16.68 25.08 -6.19
C VAL A 205 16.17 25.96 -7.33
N ALA A 206 16.75 25.77 -8.52
CA ALA A 206 16.50 26.62 -9.67
C ALA A 206 15.06 26.53 -10.25
N ASP A 207 14.26 25.57 -9.83
CA ASP A 207 12.93 25.19 -10.34
C ASP A 207 12.18 24.70 -9.10
N ALA A 208 11.57 25.64 -8.36
CA ALA A 208 11.22 25.44 -6.96
C ALA A 208 9.90 24.68 -6.71
N ASP A 209 9.11 24.43 -7.75
CA ASP A 209 7.93 23.55 -7.71
C ASP A 209 7.98 22.33 -8.65
N GLU A 210 9.10 22.15 -9.37
CA GLU A 210 9.43 20.99 -10.22
C GLU A 210 8.53 20.80 -11.47
N ASP A 211 7.94 21.89 -11.96
CA ASP A 211 7.02 21.88 -13.10
C ASP A 211 7.72 21.78 -14.48
N GLY A 212 9.02 22.12 -14.52
CA GLY A 212 9.87 22.11 -15.71
C GLY A 212 10.30 23.48 -16.22
N SER A 213 9.84 24.57 -15.60
CA SER A 213 10.30 25.95 -15.74
C SER A 213 11.09 26.38 -14.49
N ASN A 214 12.11 27.21 -14.66
CA ASN A 214 12.90 27.73 -13.53
C ASN A 214 12.33 29.06 -13.01
N ASP A 215 12.54 29.39 -11.73
CA ASP A 215 12.04 30.63 -11.10
C ASP A 215 12.34 31.88 -11.95
N GLY A 216 13.48 31.91 -12.64
CA GLY A 216 13.95 32.97 -13.51
C GLY A 216 13.29 33.01 -14.89
N GLU A 217 12.88 31.87 -15.44
CA GLU A 217 12.03 31.76 -16.63
C GLU A 217 10.58 32.11 -16.30
N GLU A 218 10.08 31.68 -15.14
CA GLU A 218 8.76 31.97 -14.60
C GLU A 218 8.58 33.45 -14.24
N LYS A 219 9.48 34.05 -13.46
CA LYS A 219 9.50 35.51 -13.22
C LYS A 219 9.67 36.33 -14.51
N ALA A 220 10.09 35.70 -15.61
CA ALA A 220 10.12 36.32 -16.94
C ALA A 220 8.82 36.13 -17.74
N ALA A 221 8.09 35.02 -17.54
CA ALA A 221 6.73 34.79 -18.04
C ALA A 221 5.70 35.67 -17.30
N GLY A 222 5.83 35.74 -15.97
CA GLY A 222 4.96 36.43 -15.02
C GLY A 222 4.22 35.49 -14.07
N THR A 223 4.53 34.20 -14.10
CA THR A 223 4.04 33.11 -13.24
C THR A 223 4.62 33.17 -11.83
N ASP A 224 4.13 32.33 -10.92
CA ASP A 224 4.51 32.30 -9.49
C ASP A 224 5.37 31.06 -9.17
N PRO A 225 6.70 31.18 -8.99
CA PRO A 225 7.65 30.04 -8.89
C PRO A 225 7.54 29.07 -7.71
N ALA A 226 6.39 29.05 -7.03
CA ALA A 226 6.09 28.12 -5.95
C ALA A 226 4.69 27.51 -6.14
N ASN A 227 4.17 27.55 -7.36
CA ASN A 227 2.85 27.12 -7.75
C ASN A 227 2.88 26.62 -9.21
N PRO A 228 2.98 25.30 -9.44
CA PRO A 228 3.35 24.69 -10.73
C PRO A 228 2.22 24.74 -11.79
N ASP A 229 1.19 25.54 -11.57
CA ASP A 229 -0.01 25.76 -12.40
C ASP A 229 -0.55 27.16 -12.01
N SER A 230 -0.03 28.21 -12.65
CA SER A 230 -0.17 29.61 -12.20
C SER A 230 -1.56 30.22 -12.39
N ASP A 231 -2.38 29.69 -13.30
CA ASP A 231 -3.75 30.14 -13.51
C ASP A 231 -4.83 29.13 -13.05
N GLY A 232 -4.42 27.91 -12.68
CA GLY A 232 -5.22 26.94 -11.94
C GLY A 232 -6.11 26.07 -12.83
N ASP A 233 -5.62 25.74 -14.01
CA ASP A 233 -6.39 25.17 -15.12
C ASP A 233 -6.17 23.67 -15.36
N GLY A 234 -5.11 23.11 -14.77
CA GLY A 234 -4.70 21.71 -14.88
C GLY A 234 -3.47 21.46 -15.76
N LEU A 235 -2.92 22.47 -16.44
CA LEU A 235 -1.61 22.41 -17.09
C LEU A 235 -0.50 22.90 -16.13
N LEU A 236 0.74 22.53 -16.45
CA LEU A 236 1.92 23.04 -15.76
C LEU A 236 2.52 24.21 -16.56
N ASP A 237 2.94 25.30 -15.92
CA ASP A 237 3.52 26.48 -16.57
C ASP A 237 4.68 26.10 -17.52
N GLY A 238 5.47 25.09 -17.16
CA GLY A 238 6.58 24.49 -17.91
C GLY A 238 6.17 23.78 -19.21
N VAL A 239 4.91 23.36 -19.39
CA VAL A 239 4.39 22.87 -20.69
C VAL A 239 3.77 23.98 -21.54
N GLU A 240 3.46 25.13 -20.94
CA GLU A 240 2.73 26.24 -21.53
C GLU A 240 3.63 27.30 -22.17
N THR A 241 4.18 26.95 -23.35
CA THR A 241 5.29 27.71 -23.94
C THR A 241 4.97 29.13 -24.44
N GLY A 242 3.72 29.62 -24.32
CA GLY A 242 3.30 30.95 -24.78
C GLY A 242 3.47 31.17 -26.29
N THR A 243 3.56 30.10 -27.07
CA THR A 243 3.89 30.15 -28.51
C THR A 243 2.69 30.42 -29.41
N GLY A 244 1.46 30.23 -28.91
CA GLY A 244 0.21 30.34 -29.65
C GLY A 244 0.04 29.22 -30.70
N THR A 245 0.50 28.00 -30.41
CA THR A 245 0.47 26.85 -31.34
C THR A 245 0.63 25.53 -30.58
N PHE A 246 -0.47 24.78 -30.44
CA PHE A 246 -0.46 23.42 -29.90
C PHE A 246 0.48 22.49 -30.68
N THR A 247 1.45 21.91 -29.97
CA THR A 247 2.43 20.95 -30.51
C THR A 247 2.24 19.55 -29.92
N SER A 248 1.95 19.48 -28.61
CA SER A 248 1.64 18.26 -27.85
C SER A 248 1.22 18.64 -26.42
N ALA A 249 0.71 17.71 -25.61
CA ALA A 249 0.46 17.95 -24.18
C ALA A 249 1.69 18.43 -23.37
N SER A 250 2.92 18.20 -23.85
CA SER A 250 4.16 18.71 -23.24
C SER A 250 4.76 19.93 -23.96
N ASP A 251 3.98 20.61 -24.80
CA ASP A 251 4.28 21.87 -25.50
C ASP A 251 2.94 22.37 -26.09
N THR A 252 2.07 22.82 -25.18
CA THR A 252 0.68 23.21 -25.48
C THR A 252 0.62 24.55 -26.21
N GLY A 253 1.63 25.40 -25.99
CA GLY A 253 1.74 26.72 -26.59
C GLY A 253 0.74 27.76 -26.06
N THR A 254 -0.06 27.38 -25.08
CA THR A 254 -0.99 28.19 -24.28
C THR A 254 -0.24 29.17 -23.38
N ASN A 255 -0.95 30.02 -22.65
CA ASN A 255 -0.38 31.11 -21.88
C ASN A 255 -0.65 30.89 -20.37
N PRO A 256 0.38 30.63 -19.54
CA PRO A 256 0.25 30.18 -18.13
C PRO A 256 -0.17 31.27 -17.13
N LEU A 257 -1.02 32.20 -17.58
CA LEU A 257 -1.55 33.33 -16.82
C LEU A 257 -2.99 33.67 -17.27
N ASP A 258 -3.60 32.81 -18.07
CA ASP A 258 -4.86 33.01 -18.80
C ASP A 258 -5.42 31.62 -19.17
N ALA A 259 -6.01 30.95 -18.17
CA ALA A 259 -6.64 29.61 -18.15
C ALA A 259 -7.74 29.33 -19.21
N ASP A 260 -7.82 30.12 -20.27
CA ASP A 260 -8.69 30.07 -21.45
C ASP A 260 -7.97 30.94 -22.51
N THR A 261 -6.90 30.40 -23.12
CA THR A 261 -5.94 31.17 -23.93
C THR A 261 -6.59 31.83 -25.15
N ASP A 262 -7.73 31.32 -25.62
CA ASP A 262 -8.38 31.79 -26.85
C ASP A 262 -9.76 32.49 -26.69
N ASP A 263 -10.17 32.75 -25.43
CA ASP A 263 -11.39 33.46 -24.99
C ASP A 263 -12.71 32.73 -25.40
N ASP A 264 -12.77 31.40 -25.36
CA ASP A 264 -13.93 30.62 -25.84
C ASP A 264 -14.78 29.95 -24.74
N GLY A 265 -14.19 29.70 -23.57
CA GLY A 265 -14.89 29.36 -22.32
C GLY A 265 -14.69 27.94 -21.80
N ALA A 266 -13.95 27.08 -22.51
CA ALA A 266 -13.25 25.94 -21.91
C ALA A 266 -11.92 26.41 -21.29
N SER A 267 -11.32 25.63 -20.39
CA SER A 267 -9.96 25.89 -19.92
C SER A 267 -8.94 25.07 -20.69
N ASP A 268 -7.75 25.61 -20.92
CA ASP A 268 -6.73 25.01 -21.80
C ASP A 268 -6.40 23.56 -21.38
N GLY A 269 -6.26 23.29 -20.07
CA GLY A 269 -6.06 21.96 -19.50
C GLY A 269 -7.25 21.02 -19.70
N PHE A 270 -8.48 21.52 -19.64
CA PHE A 270 -9.67 20.74 -19.97
C PHE A 270 -9.71 20.41 -21.48
N GLU A 271 -9.37 21.37 -22.35
CA GLU A 271 -9.28 21.12 -23.80
C GLU A 271 -8.20 20.10 -24.16
N VAL A 272 -7.03 20.15 -23.52
CA VAL A 272 -5.96 19.16 -23.73
C VAL A 272 -6.40 17.76 -23.30
N ASN A 273 -7.11 17.63 -22.17
CA ASN A 273 -7.65 16.35 -21.70
C ASN A 273 -8.69 15.77 -22.67
N GLU A 274 -9.61 16.61 -23.15
CA GLU A 274 -10.67 16.24 -24.08
C GLU A 274 -10.20 16.11 -25.56
N ASN A 275 -8.89 16.15 -25.82
CA ASN A 275 -8.25 16.05 -27.16
C ASN A 275 -8.58 17.18 -28.16
N PHE A 276 -8.82 18.38 -27.65
CA PHE A 276 -9.04 19.61 -28.41
C PHE A 276 -7.76 20.45 -28.56
N ASP A 277 -7.81 21.58 -29.28
CA ASP A 277 -6.68 22.48 -29.57
C ASP A 277 -6.90 23.83 -28.84
N PRO A 278 -6.27 24.07 -27.67
CA PRO A 278 -6.51 25.25 -26.80
C PRO A 278 -5.96 26.58 -27.37
N ASN A 279 -5.91 26.68 -28.69
CA ASN A 279 -5.44 27.84 -29.43
C ASN A 279 -6.33 28.12 -30.68
N ASP A 280 -7.41 27.36 -30.90
CA ASP A 280 -8.43 27.62 -31.93
C ASP A 280 -9.85 27.70 -31.30
N PRO A 281 -10.47 28.89 -31.16
CA PRO A 281 -11.74 29.15 -30.45
C PRO A 281 -12.98 28.70 -31.25
N ASN A 282 -12.85 27.54 -31.89
CA ASN A 282 -13.81 26.79 -32.69
C ASN A 282 -13.60 25.28 -32.44
N SER A 283 -12.83 24.94 -31.41
CA SER A 283 -12.33 23.62 -31.07
C SER A 283 -12.53 23.36 -29.57
N ASN A 284 -13.68 23.72 -29.00
CA ASN A 284 -13.96 23.48 -27.58
C ASN A 284 -14.66 22.14 -27.29
N PRO A 285 -14.38 21.54 -26.11
CA PRO A 285 -15.25 20.57 -25.44
C PRO A 285 -16.50 21.25 -24.85
N ASP A 286 -17.61 20.51 -24.75
CA ASP A 286 -18.83 20.99 -24.10
C ASP A 286 -18.63 21.04 -22.56
N ILE A 287 -18.60 22.25 -21.99
CA ILE A 287 -18.35 22.52 -20.56
C ILE A 287 -19.21 21.61 -19.64
N PRO A 288 -18.63 20.91 -18.65
CA PRO A 288 -19.35 19.92 -17.84
C PRO A 288 -20.58 20.48 -17.12
N ILE A 289 -21.76 20.07 -17.57
CA ILE A 289 -23.02 20.46 -16.93
C ILE A 289 -23.22 19.61 -15.67
N VAL A 290 -22.79 20.11 -14.52
CA VAL A 290 -23.26 19.64 -13.21
C VAL A 290 -24.63 20.27 -12.93
N GLN A 291 -25.70 19.45 -12.89
CA GLN A 291 -27.04 19.90 -12.53
C GLN A 291 -27.31 19.73 -11.03
N PRO A 292 -27.61 20.80 -10.27
CA PRO A 292 -28.35 20.64 -9.03
C PRO A 292 -29.82 20.38 -9.40
N SER A 293 -30.42 19.34 -8.84
CA SER A 293 -31.83 19.04 -9.09
C SER A 293 -32.79 20.18 -8.64
N PHE A 294 -33.94 20.28 -9.31
CA PHE A 294 -35.11 21.15 -8.99
C PHE A 294 -35.12 22.63 -9.49
N VAL A 295 -35.17 22.80 -10.81
CA VAL A 295 -35.46 24.06 -11.54
C VAL A 295 -36.99 24.15 -11.82
N PRO A 296 -37.68 25.31 -11.90
CA PRO A 296 -37.17 26.67 -12.12
C PRO A 296 -37.69 27.81 -11.21
N ILE A 297 -37.03 28.98 -11.33
CA ILE A 297 -37.66 30.29 -11.13
C ILE A 297 -38.27 30.72 -12.48
N ASP A 298 -39.61 30.76 -12.61
CA ASP A 298 -40.30 30.87 -13.91
C ASP A 298 -39.98 32.11 -14.79
N GLU A 299 -38.96 32.01 -15.64
CA GLU A 299 -39.06 32.40 -17.06
C GLU A 299 -38.03 31.60 -17.90
N LEU A 300 -38.53 30.90 -18.94
CA LEU A 300 -37.81 30.07 -19.94
C LEU A 300 -37.65 28.57 -19.58
N ALA A 301 -37.47 27.75 -20.63
CA ALA A 301 -37.80 26.32 -20.65
C ALA A 301 -36.78 25.42 -19.91
N PRO A 302 -37.13 24.16 -19.58
CA PRO A 302 -36.15 23.15 -19.15
C PRO A 302 -35.09 22.92 -20.24
N GLY A 303 -33.91 22.46 -19.82
CA GLY A 303 -32.92 21.87 -20.73
C GLY A 303 -31.61 22.64 -20.96
N ALA A 304 -31.39 23.79 -20.30
CA ALA A 304 -30.06 24.41 -20.28
C ALA A 304 -29.93 25.41 -19.12
N TYR A 305 -29.08 25.07 -18.16
CA TYR A 305 -28.67 25.92 -17.05
C TYR A 305 -27.15 25.83 -16.94
N GLY A 306 -26.49 26.97 -17.08
CA GLY A 306 -25.04 27.13 -17.02
C GLY A 306 -24.67 28.51 -16.45
N PRO A 307 -23.41 28.78 -16.10
CA PRO A 307 -23.00 30.08 -15.57
C PRO A 307 -23.14 31.19 -16.62
N ASP A 308 -23.84 32.27 -16.31
CA ASP A 308 -23.77 33.52 -17.09
C ASP A 308 -22.53 34.31 -16.67
N LEU A 309 -21.37 33.88 -17.18
CA LEU A 309 -20.06 34.52 -16.97
C LEU A 309 -20.03 36.01 -17.38
N THR A 310 -21.05 36.51 -18.10
CA THR A 310 -21.15 37.94 -18.45
C THR A 310 -21.63 38.82 -17.28
N GLN A 311 -22.02 38.22 -16.15
CA GLN A 311 -22.55 38.91 -14.97
C GLN A 311 -22.02 38.32 -13.66
N ASN A 312 -21.59 39.17 -12.72
CA ASN A 312 -21.18 38.73 -11.38
C ASN A 312 -22.34 38.89 -10.37
N GLY A 313 -22.60 37.84 -9.59
CA GLY A 313 -23.58 37.79 -8.51
C GLY A 313 -24.48 36.54 -8.57
N VAL A 314 -25.35 36.37 -7.57
CA VAL A 314 -26.37 35.30 -7.56
C VAL A 314 -27.69 35.77 -8.17
N ASN A 315 -28.48 34.81 -8.66
CA ASN A 315 -29.88 35.03 -9.01
C ASN A 315 -30.73 34.96 -7.72
N TYR A 316 -31.74 35.84 -7.59
CA TYR A 316 -32.58 35.97 -6.40
C TYR A 316 -34.08 35.87 -6.74
N GLN A 317 -34.81 35.03 -6.00
CA GLN A 317 -36.27 35.07 -5.96
C GLN A 317 -36.77 35.34 -4.54
N GLU A 318 -37.44 36.49 -4.35
CA GLU A 318 -38.21 36.79 -3.14
C GLU A 318 -39.68 36.38 -3.34
N ASN A 319 -40.22 35.57 -2.41
CA ASN A 319 -41.62 35.19 -2.36
C ASN A 319 -42.25 35.61 -1.02
N HIS A 320 -43.38 36.33 -1.08
CA HIS A 320 -44.13 36.78 0.10
C HIS A 320 -45.26 35.82 0.45
N TYR A 321 -45.46 35.56 1.75
CA TYR A 321 -46.43 34.60 2.25
C TYR A 321 -47.34 35.16 3.36
N ASP A 322 -48.53 34.58 3.48
CA ASP A 322 -49.41 34.77 4.64
C ASP A 322 -48.70 34.31 5.94
N ALA A 323 -49.01 34.97 7.06
CA ALA A 323 -48.36 34.69 8.34
C ALA A 323 -48.54 33.23 8.80
N GLY A 324 -47.42 32.56 9.08
CA GLY A 324 -47.38 31.17 9.58
C GLY A 324 -47.30 30.09 8.49
N VAL A 325 -46.92 30.44 7.26
CA VAL A 325 -46.58 29.49 6.20
C VAL A 325 -45.16 28.92 6.41
N ILE A 326 -44.17 29.77 6.65
CA ILE A 326 -42.78 29.38 6.98
C ILE A 326 -42.75 28.70 8.35
N ILE A 327 -42.01 27.61 8.51
CA ILE A 327 -41.94 26.84 9.76
C ILE A 327 -40.54 26.95 10.37
N ASN A 328 -40.39 27.68 11.48
CA ASN A 328 -39.15 27.69 12.26
C ASN A 328 -38.80 26.26 12.72
N ASN A 329 -37.53 25.88 12.69
CA ASN A 329 -37.04 24.50 12.95
C ASN A 329 -37.49 23.44 11.93
N ALA A 330 -37.68 23.85 10.67
CA ALA A 330 -37.87 22.94 9.55
C ALA A 330 -37.22 23.52 8.29
N ALA A 331 -35.89 23.71 8.30
CA ALA A 331 -35.16 24.29 7.17
C ALA A 331 -35.38 23.50 5.87
N GLN A 332 -35.13 22.17 5.90
CA GLN A 332 -35.42 21.27 4.78
C GLN A 332 -36.92 21.30 4.40
N GLY A 333 -37.81 21.20 5.38
CA GLY A 333 -39.26 21.25 5.11
C GLY A 333 -39.77 22.60 4.57
N ASN A 334 -39.02 23.70 4.77
CA ASN A 334 -39.27 24.96 4.11
C ASN A 334 -38.72 24.90 2.68
N TYR A 335 -37.47 24.46 2.48
CA TYR A 335 -36.86 24.22 1.16
C TYR A 335 -37.79 23.37 0.25
N ASP A 336 -38.18 22.18 0.70
CA ASP A 336 -39.04 21.22 -0.02
C ASP A 336 -40.42 21.79 -0.41
N VAL A 337 -40.94 22.76 0.35
CA VAL A 337 -42.28 23.36 0.13
C VAL A 337 -42.23 24.53 -0.86
N HIS A 338 -41.04 25.06 -1.17
CA HIS A 338 -40.86 26.27 -1.99
C HIS A 338 -40.44 25.99 -3.44
N VAL A 339 -40.59 24.74 -3.89
CA VAL A 339 -40.69 24.42 -5.33
C VAL A 339 -41.83 25.24 -5.95
N SER A 340 -41.57 25.93 -7.05
CA SER A 340 -42.37 27.06 -7.56
C SER A 340 -43.82 26.69 -7.92
N GLY A 341 -44.77 27.57 -7.58
CA GLY A 341 -46.20 27.33 -7.84
C GLY A 341 -47.12 28.57 -7.72
N ASP A 342 -48.04 28.72 -8.68
CA ASP A 342 -49.00 29.84 -8.82
C ASP A 342 -49.98 29.96 -7.63
N PRO A 343 -50.22 31.16 -7.04
CA PRO A 343 -49.88 32.49 -7.57
C PRO A 343 -48.78 33.27 -6.83
N ALA A 344 -47.95 33.94 -7.65
CA ALA A 344 -46.89 34.92 -7.33
C ALA A 344 -47.48 36.30 -6.87
N PRO A 345 -46.85 37.51 -7.03
CA PRO A 345 -45.50 37.91 -7.51
C PRO A 345 -44.87 39.17 -6.80
N LEU A 346 -43.75 39.76 -7.29
CA LEU A 346 -43.67 41.12 -7.93
C LEU A 346 -42.34 41.91 -7.96
N ARG A 347 -41.20 41.48 -7.38
CA ARG A 347 -39.83 42.03 -7.60
C ARG A 347 -38.77 41.16 -6.91
N SER A 348 -37.48 41.18 -7.25
CA SER A 348 -36.79 41.92 -8.33
C SER A 348 -35.71 41.02 -8.96
N PHE A 349 -35.81 40.72 -10.26
CA PHE A 349 -34.93 39.78 -10.97
C PHE A 349 -33.54 40.32 -11.37
N ASP A 350 -33.12 41.45 -10.79
CA ASP A 350 -31.78 42.01 -10.97
C ASP A 350 -31.42 42.73 -9.66
N ALA A 351 -30.56 42.12 -8.85
CA ALA A 351 -29.98 42.70 -7.65
C ALA A 351 -28.44 42.56 -7.67
N ILE A 352 -27.83 43.12 -8.72
CA ILE A 352 -26.37 43.26 -8.82
C ILE A 352 -25.86 44.00 -7.56
N GLU A 353 -24.84 43.42 -6.92
CA GLU A 353 -24.33 43.70 -5.56
C GLU A 353 -25.27 43.34 -4.40
N PRO A 354 -25.19 42.10 -3.84
CA PRO A 354 -25.31 41.93 -2.39
C PRO A 354 -24.29 42.83 -1.70
N LEU A 355 -24.77 43.91 -1.05
CA LEU A 355 -23.90 44.83 -0.32
C LEU A 355 -23.59 44.27 1.08
N ALA A 356 -22.94 43.09 1.08
CA ALA A 356 -22.64 42.23 2.22
C ALA A 356 -21.51 42.79 3.09
N SER A 357 -21.72 43.97 3.66
CA SER A 357 -20.70 44.67 4.43
C SER A 357 -20.42 43.99 5.78
N HIS A 358 -19.37 43.18 5.80
CA HIS A 358 -18.66 42.80 7.02
C HIS A 358 -17.82 43.98 7.56
N GLY A 359 -17.30 43.84 8.78
CA GLY A 359 -16.25 44.73 9.32
C GLY A 359 -14.88 44.09 9.18
N ASN A 360 -13.80 44.88 9.14
CA ASN A 360 -12.42 44.35 9.09
C ASN A 360 -12.17 43.28 10.17
N GLY A 361 -11.88 42.05 9.74
CA GLY A 361 -11.44 40.93 10.58
C GLY A 361 -12.54 40.30 11.45
N GLY A 362 -13.63 39.81 10.86
CA GLY A 362 -14.80 39.31 11.57
C GLY A 362 -14.84 37.80 11.78
N ASN A 363 -15.08 37.36 13.03
CA ASN A 363 -15.32 35.95 13.39
C ASN A 363 -16.82 35.56 13.32
N ALA A 364 -17.60 36.21 12.46
CA ALA A 364 -19.04 35.97 12.31
C ALA A 364 -19.58 36.57 11.01
N ILE A 365 -20.60 35.91 10.47
CA ILE A 365 -21.49 36.43 9.42
C ILE A 365 -22.12 37.78 9.84
N SER A 366 -22.57 38.56 8.85
CA SER A 366 -23.08 39.94 8.96
C SER A 366 -24.01 40.22 10.16
N VAL A 367 -23.99 41.47 10.63
CA VAL A 367 -24.93 42.01 11.64
C VAL A 367 -25.71 43.23 11.11
N GLN A 368 -25.83 43.37 9.79
CA GLN A 368 -26.48 44.52 9.15
C GLN A 368 -27.93 44.25 8.71
N ASN A 369 -28.86 44.32 9.65
CA ASN A 369 -30.29 44.36 9.38
C ASN A 369 -30.64 45.66 8.60
N ARG A 370 -31.07 45.53 7.33
CA ARG A 370 -31.52 46.66 6.51
C ARG A 370 -32.99 46.44 6.12
N PRO A 371 -33.94 47.19 6.70
CA PRO A 371 -35.35 47.00 6.36
C PRO A 371 -35.60 47.33 4.88
N TRP A 372 -36.38 46.48 4.21
CA TRP A 372 -36.87 46.69 2.85
C TRP A 372 -37.47 48.09 2.64
N GLY A 373 -37.27 48.64 1.45
CA GLY A 373 -37.61 50.03 1.12
C GLY A 373 -39.12 50.34 1.09
N ASP A 374 -39.96 49.32 1.17
CA ASP A 374 -41.43 49.38 1.28
C ASP A 374 -41.95 49.36 2.74
N GLY A 375 -41.15 48.83 3.68
CA GLY A 375 -41.39 48.87 5.12
C GLY A 375 -41.81 47.53 5.73
N GLY A 376 -40.92 46.54 5.63
CA GLY A 376 -41.09 45.13 6.02
C GLY A 376 -41.92 44.83 7.28
N GLY A 377 -42.72 43.77 7.17
CA GLY A 377 -43.61 43.25 8.21
C GLY A 377 -44.49 42.09 7.73
N GLU A 378 -44.01 41.33 6.73
CA GLU A 378 -44.66 40.16 6.12
C GLU A 378 -43.69 38.97 6.23
N ASN A 379 -44.19 37.73 6.14
CA ASN A 379 -43.32 36.55 6.11
C ASN A 379 -42.86 36.34 4.66
N PHE A 380 -41.59 36.00 4.43
CA PHE A 380 -41.05 35.78 3.10
C PHE A 380 -40.02 34.65 3.06
N THR A 381 -39.73 34.15 1.87
CA THR A 381 -38.48 33.41 1.58
C THR A 381 -37.68 34.13 0.52
N VAL A 382 -36.38 33.95 0.57
CA VAL A 382 -35.47 34.26 -0.54
C VAL A 382 -34.83 32.95 -0.98
N ARG A 383 -35.05 32.56 -2.24
CA ARG A 383 -34.21 31.54 -2.90
C ARG A 383 -33.07 32.27 -3.60
N TYR A 384 -31.86 31.79 -3.46
CA TYR A 384 -30.69 32.33 -4.17
C TYR A 384 -29.76 31.22 -4.62
N ASN A 385 -29.32 31.32 -5.87
CA ASN A 385 -28.56 30.29 -6.57
C ASN A 385 -27.64 30.88 -7.63
N GLY A 386 -26.70 30.04 -8.07
CA GLY A 386 -25.65 30.38 -9.01
C GLY A 386 -24.55 29.32 -9.00
N TYR A 387 -23.43 29.64 -9.63
CA TYR A 387 -22.22 28.84 -9.64
C TYR A 387 -21.18 29.54 -8.77
N LEU A 388 -20.72 28.87 -7.72
CA LEU A 388 -19.59 29.31 -6.90
C LEU A 388 -18.31 28.97 -7.66
N ASP A 389 -17.54 30.00 -7.99
CA ASP A 389 -16.33 29.88 -8.79
C ASP A 389 -15.11 29.68 -7.90
N MET A 390 -14.68 28.43 -7.74
CA MET A 390 -13.52 28.03 -6.95
C MET A 390 -12.29 27.74 -7.83
N SER A 391 -12.30 28.08 -9.13
CA SER A 391 -11.16 27.85 -10.06
C SER A 391 -9.84 28.38 -9.47
N ALA A 392 -9.79 29.68 -9.16
CA ALA A 392 -8.64 30.34 -8.56
C ALA A 392 -8.46 30.07 -7.03
N PHE A 393 -8.84 28.89 -6.54
CA PHE A 393 -8.72 28.50 -5.13
C PHE A 393 -8.12 27.09 -4.97
N SER A 394 -6.98 27.01 -4.28
CA SER A 394 -6.23 25.78 -4.08
C SER A 394 -7.06 24.64 -3.46
N PRO A 395 -6.79 23.38 -3.81
CA PRO A 395 -7.38 22.21 -3.16
C PRO A 395 -7.29 22.26 -1.62
N GLY A 396 -8.32 21.72 -0.95
CA GLY A 396 -8.34 21.63 0.52
C GLY A 396 -9.71 21.83 1.16
N THR A 397 -9.73 21.94 2.49
CA THR A 397 -10.97 22.00 3.28
C THR A 397 -11.47 23.44 3.51
N TYR A 398 -12.60 23.74 2.89
CA TYR A 398 -13.38 24.96 3.03
C TYR A 398 -14.58 24.76 3.97
N ASN A 399 -15.26 25.85 4.29
CA ASN A 399 -16.35 25.87 5.28
C ASN A 399 -17.48 26.78 4.82
N ILE A 400 -18.68 26.22 4.63
CA ILE A 400 -19.92 27.00 4.48
C ILE A 400 -20.44 27.36 5.88
N HIS A 401 -20.60 28.66 6.13
CA HIS A 401 -21.16 29.20 7.36
C HIS A 401 -22.58 29.72 7.11
N LEU A 402 -23.56 29.20 7.85
CA LEU A 402 -24.95 29.66 7.83
C LEU A 402 -25.32 30.42 9.10
N GLY A 403 -25.88 31.61 8.92
CA GLY A 403 -26.58 32.37 9.94
C GLY A 403 -28.06 32.52 9.60
N ALA A 404 -28.81 32.95 10.62
CA ALA A 404 -30.16 33.49 10.60
C ALA A 404 -30.65 33.55 12.05
N ASP A 405 -31.71 34.32 12.34
CA ASP A 405 -32.56 34.08 13.51
C ASP A 405 -33.75 33.13 13.22
N ASP A 406 -34.02 32.82 11.94
CA ASP A 406 -35.05 31.88 11.46
C ASP A 406 -34.48 30.57 10.84
N THR A 407 -34.61 30.32 9.53
CA THR A 407 -34.20 29.05 8.87
C THR A 407 -33.46 29.26 7.55
N ASN A 408 -32.43 28.45 7.29
CA ASN A 408 -31.64 28.44 6.07
C ASN A 408 -31.31 26.99 5.64
N PHE A 409 -31.39 26.65 4.35
CA PHE A 409 -31.01 25.34 3.81
C PHE A 409 -30.22 25.53 2.51
N PHE A 410 -29.00 25.01 2.47
CA PHE A 410 -28.00 25.14 1.40
C PHE A 410 -27.63 23.75 0.86
N ILE A 411 -27.55 23.64 -0.46
CA ILE A 411 -26.98 22.49 -1.17
C ILE A 411 -26.01 23.04 -2.22
N MET A 412 -24.86 22.41 -2.38
CA MET A 412 -23.90 22.64 -3.46
C MET A 412 -23.32 21.30 -3.88
N ASP A 413 -23.14 21.09 -5.18
CA ASP A 413 -22.56 19.86 -5.73
C ASP A 413 -21.11 20.13 -6.15
N THR A 414 -20.17 19.32 -5.66
CA THR A 414 -18.73 19.37 -6.02
C THR A 414 -18.31 18.02 -6.62
N VAL A 415 -17.11 17.95 -7.20
CA VAL A 415 -16.53 16.67 -7.65
C VAL A 415 -16.42 15.67 -6.49
N ASP A 416 -16.07 16.15 -5.29
CA ASP A 416 -16.06 15.40 -4.02
C ASP A 416 -17.46 15.04 -3.45
N GLY A 417 -18.54 15.23 -4.23
CA GLY A 417 -19.92 14.95 -3.85
C GLY A 417 -20.70 16.13 -3.27
N GLN A 418 -21.87 15.85 -2.68
CA GLN A 418 -22.85 16.88 -2.34
C GLN A 418 -22.65 17.50 -0.94
N VAL A 419 -22.40 18.81 -0.92
CA VAL A 419 -22.29 19.65 0.28
C VAL A 419 -23.66 20.14 0.74
N THR A 420 -24.24 19.49 1.76
CA THR A 420 -25.52 19.93 2.38
C THR A 420 -25.30 20.62 3.72
N ALA A 421 -25.73 21.88 3.84
CA ALA A 421 -25.69 22.64 5.09
C ALA A 421 -27.09 23.14 5.48
N GLN A 422 -27.47 23.01 6.76
CA GLN A 422 -28.80 23.41 7.24
C GLN A 422 -28.77 24.15 8.58
N HIS A 423 -29.55 25.21 8.71
CA HIS A 423 -29.73 26.00 9.93
C HIS A 423 -31.21 26.01 10.33
N ASN A 424 -31.54 25.32 11.42
CA ASN A 424 -32.93 25.13 11.85
C ASN A 424 -33.43 26.17 12.87
N CYS A 425 -32.56 26.68 13.75
CA CYS A 425 -32.60 28.02 14.38
C CYS A 425 -31.36 28.19 15.31
N CYS A 426 -31.28 29.34 16.01
CA CYS A 426 -30.14 29.82 16.81
C CYS A 426 -29.36 28.75 17.63
N PRO A 427 -28.01 28.78 17.64
CA PRO A 427 -27.15 29.97 17.50
C PRO A 427 -26.83 30.41 16.06
N GLN A 428 -26.31 31.63 15.89
CA GLN A 428 -25.73 32.09 14.62
C GLN A 428 -24.44 31.32 14.28
N ASN A 429 -24.08 31.29 12.99
CA ASN A 429 -22.81 30.76 12.48
C ASN A 429 -22.62 29.23 12.64
N GLN A 430 -23.61 28.45 12.18
CA GLN A 430 -23.42 27.01 11.98
C GLN A 430 -22.45 26.80 10.83
N THR A 431 -21.53 25.85 10.96
CA THR A 431 -20.41 25.66 10.02
C THR A 431 -20.45 24.23 9.51
N THR A 432 -20.36 24.07 8.20
CA THR A 432 -20.30 22.77 7.51
C THR A 432 -19.01 22.76 6.69
N PRO A 433 -18.03 21.90 7.02
CA PRO A 433 -16.83 21.77 6.22
C PRO A 433 -17.14 21.01 4.92
N PHE A 434 -16.39 21.29 3.88
CA PHE A 434 -16.32 20.51 2.63
C PHE A 434 -14.88 20.54 2.12
N THR A 435 -14.46 19.52 1.39
CA THR A 435 -13.18 19.50 0.68
C THR A 435 -13.45 19.75 -0.79
N ILE A 436 -12.51 20.42 -1.47
CA ILE A 436 -12.37 20.35 -2.92
C ILE A 436 -11.03 19.66 -3.22
N THR A 437 -11.04 18.61 -4.02
CA THR A 437 -9.83 17.95 -4.55
C THR A 437 -9.38 18.62 -5.84
N SER A 438 -10.33 18.87 -6.76
CA SER A 438 -10.12 19.69 -7.96
C SER A 438 -10.80 21.06 -7.82
N PRO A 439 -10.16 22.17 -8.21
CA PRO A 439 -10.81 23.47 -8.37
C PRO A 439 -11.93 23.42 -9.43
N GLY A 440 -12.83 24.42 -9.44
CA GLY A 440 -13.88 24.48 -10.48
C GLY A 440 -15.13 25.30 -10.16
N LEU A 441 -16.14 25.16 -11.03
CA LEU A 441 -17.41 25.89 -10.97
C LEU A 441 -18.53 25.04 -10.35
N PHE A 442 -18.83 25.28 -9.08
CA PHE A 442 -19.77 24.45 -8.32
C PHE A 442 -21.17 25.06 -8.25
N PRO A 443 -22.20 24.41 -8.81
CA PRO A 443 -23.57 24.90 -8.71
C PRO A 443 -24.08 24.79 -7.27
N PHE A 444 -24.80 25.82 -6.81
CA PHE A 444 -25.43 25.80 -5.50
C PHE A 444 -26.84 26.41 -5.50
N ASP A 445 -27.64 25.98 -4.53
CA ASP A 445 -28.96 26.51 -4.25
C ASP A 445 -29.19 26.71 -2.75
N ASN A 446 -29.92 27.76 -2.41
CA ASN A 446 -30.29 28.05 -1.04
C ASN A 446 -31.72 28.56 -0.91
N VAL A 447 -32.42 28.13 0.14
CA VAL A 447 -33.66 28.77 0.59
C VAL A 447 -33.50 29.29 2.03
N PHE A 448 -33.59 30.61 2.15
CA PHE A 448 -33.77 31.34 3.41
C PHE A 448 -35.25 31.65 3.64
N GLY A 449 -35.73 31.55 4.88
CA GLY A 449 -37.11 31.92 5.23
C GLY A 449 -37.20 32.70 6.54
N GLU A 450 -37.97 33.79 6.53
CA GLU A 450 -38.06 34.78 7.63
C GLU A 450 -39.50 34.94 8.17
N GLN A 451 -39.65 35.05 9.50
CA GLN A 451 -40.88 35.34 10.24
C GLN A 451 -40.88 36.75 10.87
N GLY A 452 -40.53 37.77 10.09
CA GLY A 452 -40.83 39.17 10.43
C GLY A 452 -39.72 39.90 11.20
N GLY A 453 -38.56 40.01 10.54
CA GLY A 453 -37.40 40.83 10.83
C GLY A 453 -37.13 41.83 9.70
N GLY A 454 -35.89 41.88 9.22
CA GLY A 454 -35.44 42.75 8.15
C GLY A 454 -33.98 42.51 7.80
N ASP A 455 -33.62 41.23 7.67
CA ASP A 455 -32.26 40.73 7.64
C ASP A 455 -31.99 40.11 6.25
N TRP A 456 -30.80 40.36 5.70
CA TRP A 456 -30.57 40.40 4.25
C TRP A 456 -29.44 39.45 3.81
N VAL A 457 -29.63 38.16 4.06
CA VAL A 457 -28.72 37.03 3.74
C VAL A 457 -27.56 36.84 4.74
N ASP A 458 -27.33 35.56 5.05
CA ASP A 458 -26.41 35.08 6.08
C ASP A 458 -25.65 33.80 5.63
N ILE A 459 -25.06 33.78 4.41
CA ILE A 459 -24.02 32.80 4.09
C ILE A 459 -22.66 33.47 4.10
N GLY A 460 -21.70 32.85 4.78
CA GLY A 460 -20.29 33.11 4.58
C GLY A 460 -19.53 31.84 4.18
N ILE A 461 -18.33 32.04 3.69
CA ILE A 461 -17.34 31.00 3.38
C ILE A 461 -16.02 31.34 4.11
N SER A 462 -15.26 30.31 4.49
CA SER A 462 -13.86 30.44 4.91
C SER A 462 -13.06 29.18 4.56
N GLY A 463 -11.74 29.30 4.45
CA GLY A 463 -10.83 28.22 4.05
C GLY A 463 -9.45 28.78 3.67
N PRO A 464 -8.60 27.98 3.01
CA PRO A 464 -7.39 28.47 2.34
C PRO A 464 -7.71 29.68 1.43
N GLY A 465 -6.78 30.64 1.32
CA GLY A 465 -6.98 31.90 0.60
C GLY A 465 -7.97 32.92 1.22
N ILE A 466 -8.96 32.46 2.02
CA ILE A 466 -10.07 33.30 2.51
C ILE A 466 -9.79 33.82 3.93
N VAL A 467 -9.53 35.13 4.06
CA VAL A 467 -9.12 35.75 5.34
C VAL A 467 -10.30 35.99 6.29
N GLY A 468 -10.70 34.94 7.00
CA GLY A 468 -11.78 34.94 7.99
C GLY A 468 -13.11 34.46 7.38
N ILE A 469 -14.25 34.87 7.95
CA ILE A 469 -15.56 34.54 7.39
C ILE A 469 -16.00 35.68 6.48
N VAL A 470 -16.07 35.41 5.17
CA VAL A 470 -16.42 36.37 4.12
C VAL A 470 -17.76 35.97 3.52
N ALA A 471 -18.59 36.93 3.10
CA ALA A 471 -19.87 36.61 2.45
C ALA A 471 -19.63 36.06 1.04
N ILE A 472 -20.36 35.01 0.65
CA ILE A 472 -20.25 34.42 -0.70
C ILE A 472 -20.53 35.49 -1.77
N GLY A 473 -19.60 35.63 -2.73
CA GLY A 473 -19.59 36.63 -3.79
C GLY A 473 -18.98 38.00 -3.41
N ASP A 474 -18.52 38.23 -2.18
CA ASP A 474 -17.77 39.46 -1.82
C ASP A 474 -16.28 39.33 -2.18
N THR A 475 -15.98 39.36 -3.47
CA THR A 475 -14.61 39.22 -4.01
C THR A 475 -13.66 40.30 -3.53
N ASN A 476 -14.16 41.50 -3.21
CA ASN A 476 -13.36 42.59 -2.62
C ASN A 476 -12.85 42.28 -1.20
N ALA A 477 -13.40 41.24 -0.57
CA ALA A 477 -13.07 40.77 0.77
C ALA A 477 -12.38 39.40 0.77
N GLY A 478 -12.14 38.79 -0.41
CA GLY A 478 -11.50 37.49 -0.55
C GLY A 478 -12.48 36.30 -0.55
N SER A 479 -13.76 36.50 -0.86
CA SER A 479 -14.64 35.39 -1.25
C SER A 479 -14.36 34.99 -2.70
N PRO A 480 -14.58 33.71 -3.06
CA PRO A 480 -14.68 33.30 -4.46
C PRO A 480 -15.78 34.07 -5.22
N PRO A 481 -15.64 34.27 -6.54
CA PRO A 481 -16.69 34.82 -7.39
C PRO A 481 -17.95 33.94 -7.42
N VAL A 482 -19.03 34.52 -7.94
CA VAL A 482 -20.28 33.79 -8.16
C VAL A 482 -20.93 34.28 -9.44
N TYR A 483 -21.41 33.36 -10.28
CA TYR A 483 -22.11 33.64 -11.52
C TYR A 483 -23.59 33.25 -11.41
N PRO A 484 -24.53 34.03 -11.99
CA PRO A 484 -25.94 33.71 -11.98
C PRO A 484 -26.26 32.65 -13.05
N ILE A 485 -27.40 32.00 -12.91
CA ILE A 485 -27.85 30.96 -13.85
C ILE A 485 -28.30 31.60 -15.18
N GLY A 486 -27.64 31.23 -16.28
CA GLY A 486 -28.02 31.51 -17.67
C GLY A 486 -28.93 30.43 -18.28
N VAL A 487 -29.48 30.68 -19.48
CA VAL A 487 -30.46 29.79 -20.15
C VAL A 487 -30.25 29.69 -21.66
N LYS A 488 -30.16 28.47 -22.22
CA LYS A 488 -30.23 28.25 -23.68
C LYS A 488 -30.37 26.78 -24.19
N SER A 489 -31.57 26.21 -24.22
CA SER A 489 -31.90 25.15 -25.20
C SER A 489 -33.36 25.25 -25.66
N GLU A 490 -33.62 24.66 -26.82
CA GLU A 490 -34.96 24.43 -27.35
C GLU A 490 -35.22 22.91 -27.23
N ASP A 491 -36.46 22.50 -26.95
CA ASP A 491 -36.98 21.13 -27.09
C ASP A 491 -38.15 21.27 -28.08
N THR A 492 -37.93 20.84 -29.32
CA THR A 492 -38.75 21.21 -30.48
C THR A 492 -39.87 20.20 -30.75
N ASP A 493 -39.69 18.91 -30.45
CA ASP A 493 -40.70 17.87 -30.68
C ASP A 493 -41.29 17.25 -29.40
N GLY A 494 -40.72 17.50 -28.22
CA GLY A 494 -41.41 17.40 -26.93
C GLY A 494 -41.42 16.01 -26.31
N ASP A 495 -40.29 15.32 -26.33
CA ASP A 495 -40.09 14.02 -25.67
C ASP A 495 -39.07 14.04 -24.52
N ASP A 496 -38.84 15.23 -23.97
CA ASP A 496 -38.04 15.54 -22.78
C ASP A 496 -36.50 15.46 -22.99
N LEU A 497 -36.03 15.36 -24.25
CA LEU A 497 -34.63 15.59 -24.66
C LEU A 497 -34.37 17.04 -25.15
N PRO A 498 -33.14 17.59 -25.05
CA PRO A 498 -32.80 18.91 -25.60
C PRO A 498 -32.32 18.86 -27.07
N ASP A 499 -32.82 19.76 -27.93
CA ASP A 499 -32.48 19.85 -29.37
C ASP A 499 -30.96 19.89 -29.64
N ALA A 500 -30.18 20.43 -28.70
CA ALA A 500 -28.74 20.61 -28.83
C ALA A 500 -27.95 19.31 -28.54
N TRP A 501 -28.42 18.52 -27.57
CA TRP A 501 -27.84 17.22 -27.21
C TRP A 501 -28.25 16.16 -28.22
N GLU A 502 -29.50 16.20 -28.71
CA GLU A 502 -29.92 15.29 -29.78
C GLU A 502 -29.12 15.43 -31.08
N ILE A 503 -28.45 16.58 -31.30
CA ILE A 503 -27.67 16.84 -32.53
C ILE A 503 -26.16 17.02 -32.30
N SER A 504 -25.65 16.75 -31.09
CA SER A 504 -24.20 16.72 -30.84
C SER A 504 -23.57 15.45 -31.44
N TRP A 505 -24.30 14.33 -31.40
CA TRP A 505 -23.87 13.03 -31.89
C TRP A 505 -23.76 12.95 -33.42
N ASP A 506 -22.60 12.51 -33.92
CA ASP A 506 -22.22 12.58 -35.35
C ASP A 506 -23.14 11.74 -36.28
N ASP A 507 -23.79 10.70 -35.75
CA ASP A 507 -24.75 9.84 -36.46
C ASP A 507 -26.23 10.29 -36.31
N ILE A 508 -26.52 11.31 -35.48
CA ILE A 508 -27.86 11.90 -35.34
C ILE A 508 -28.00 13.17 -36.21
N ASN A 509 -29.09 13.27 -36.98
CA ASN A 509 -29.30 14.35 -37.95
C ASN A 509 -30.76 14.83 -38.09
N ASP A 510 -31.67 14.28 -37.28
CA ASP A 510 -33.09 14.64 -37.17
C ASP A 510 -33.51 14.30 -35.74
N LEU A 511 -34.09 15.26 -35.01
CA LEU A 511 -34.41 15.17 -33.57
C LEU A 511 -35.10 13.84 -33.20
N THR A 512 -36.16 13.51 -33.95
CA THR A 512 -36.92 12.25 -33.87
C THR A 512 -36.15 10.91 -34.09
N GLN A 513 -34.82 10.91 -34.11
CA GLN A 513 -33.98 9.72 -34.05
C GLN A 513 -33.81 9.22 -32.61
N LEU A 514 -33.52 10.12 -31.66
CA LEU A 514 -33.58 9.86 -30.23
C LEU A 514 -35.02 10.16 -29.75
N SER A 515 -35.34 9.78 -28.52
CA SER A 515 -36.52 10.17 -27.75
C SER A 515 -36.40 9.75 -26.29
N GLY A 516 -36.95 10.48 -25.32
CA GLY A 516 -36.83 10.11 -23.89
C GLY A 516 -37.55 8.81 -23.42
N THR A 517 -37.93 7.93 -24.35
CA THR A 517 -38.32 6.52 -24.10
C THR A 517 -37.80 5.57 -25.19
N GLY A 518 -36.79 6.04 -25.95
CA GLY A 518 -35.98 5.27 -26.87
C GLY A 518 -34.98 4.39 -26.14
N ASP A 519 -34.01 3.93 -26.88
CA ASP A 519 -33.01 2.89 -26.59
C ASP A 519 -32.32 2.70 -27.96
N PHE A 520 -31.42 3.65 -28.31
CA PHE A 520 -31.00 3.86 -29.70
C PHE A 520 -29.96 2.82 -30.15
N ASP A 521 -28.93 2.56 -29.36
CA ASP A 521 -27.88 1.57 -29.64
C ASP A 521 -28.26 0.13 -29.23
N ASN A 522 -29.18 -0.04 -28.27
CA ASN A 522 -29.74 -1.30 -27.75
C ASN A 522 -28.93 -1.95 -26.61
N ASP A 523 -28.24 -1.15 -25.77
CA ASP A 523 -27.55 -1.56 -24.53
C ASP A 523 -28.52 -2.12 -23.46
N GLY A 524 -29.66 -1.45 -23.24
CA GLY A 524 -30.62 -1.70 -22.17
C GLY A 524 -31.09 -0.48 -21.38
N THR A 525 -30.45 0.69 -21.52
CA THR A 525 -30.94 1.97 -20.98
C THR A 525 -31.93 2.65 -21.96
N SER A 526 -32.08 3.96 -21.88
CA SER A 526 -32.92 4.74 -22.78
C SER A 526 -32.32 6.12 -23.00
N ASP A 527 -32.60 6.75 -24.15
CA ASP A 527 -32.00 8.05 -24.53
C ASP A 527 -32.15 9.17 -23.47
N LEU A 528 -33.10 9.05 -22.53
CA LEU A 528 -33.21 9.94 -21.36
C LEU A 528 -32.40 9.43 -20.14
N GLU A 529 -32.33 8.13 -19.89
CA GLU A 529 -31.44 7.55 -18.87
C GLU A 529 -29.97 7.78 -19.23
N GLU A 530 -29.58 7.63 -20.51
CA GLU A 530 -28.24 7.95 -21.04
C GLU A 530 -27.91 9.43 -20.88
N LEU A 531 -28.82 10.33 -21.25
CA LEU A 531 -28.70 11.78 -20.97
C LEU A 531 -28.53 12.10 -19.46
N ASN A 532 -29.04 11.27 -18.55
CA ASN A 532 -28.88 11.46 -17.11
C ASN A 532 -27.59 10.80 -16.57
N ALA A 533 -27.13 9.71 -17.18
CA ALA A 533 -25.88 9.01 -16.86
C ALA A 533 -24.65 9.68 -17.50
N ARG A 534 -24.85 10.49 -18.55
CA ARG A 534 -23.84 11.12 -19.43
C ARG A 534 -23.15 10.15 -20.41
N THR A 535 -23.76 9.01 -20.67
CA THR A 535 -23.27 8.04 -21.65
C THR A 535 -23.61 8.46 -23.09
N ASP A 536 -22.91 7.90 -24.08
CA ASP A 536 -23.13 8.19 -25.51
C ASP A 536 -24.29 7.32 -26.04
N PRO A 537 -25.47 7.89 -26.36
CA PRO A 537 -26.65 7.15 -26.81
C PRO A 537 -26.51 6.57 -28.23
N THR A 538 -25.28 6.50 -28.76
CA THR A 538 -24.93 5.90 -30.04
C THR A 538 -23.86 4.82 -29.92
N ASN A 539 -23.38 4.52 -28.71
CA ASN A 539 -22.28 3.61 -28.40
C ASN A 539 -22.61 2.77 -27.15
N ASP A 540 -22.81 1.45 -27.34
CA ASP A 540 -23.39 0.55 -26.33
C ASP A 540 -22.45 0.15 -25.17
N ASP A 541 -21.41 0.94 -24.90
CA ASP A 541 -20.20 0.67 -24.08
C ASP A 541 -19.35 1.98 -24.11
N THR A 542 -19.66 2.94 -23.22
CA THR A 542 -19.24 4.35 -23.34
C THR A 542 -17.74 4.57 -23.08
N ASP A 543 -17.17 3.98 -22.03
CA ASP A 543 -15.75 4.10 -21.71
C ASP A 543 -14.85 3.11 -22.49
N GLY A 544 -15.45 2.04 -23.03
CA GLY A 544 -14.78 1.08 -23.91
C GLY A 544 -14.15 -0.11 -23.19
N ASP A 545 -14.51 -0.39 -21.95
CA ASP A 545 -14.00 -1.50 -21.14
C ASP A 545 -14.53 -2.89 -21.59
N GLY A 546 -15.71 -2.92 -22.23
CA GLY A 546 -16.40 -4.13 -22.70
C GLY A 546 -17.69 -4.51 -21.97
N ILE A 547 -18.13 -3.72 -20.98
CA ILE A 547 -19.43 -3.79 -20.31
C ILE A 547 -20.38 -2.78 -20.98
N PRO A 548 -21.66 -3.13 -21.21
CA PRO A 548 -22.62 -2.14 -21.71
C PRO A 548 -23.14 -1.23 -20.61
N ASP A 549 -23.26 0.07 -20.89
CA ASP A 549 -23.73 1.11 -19.96
C ASP A 549 -24.95 0.69 -19.11
N GLY A 550 -25.95 0.03 -19.72
CA GLY A 550 -27.14 -0.45 -19.02
C GLY A 550 -26.96 -1.63 -18.06
N ALA A 551 -25.76 -2.21 -17.97
CA ALA A 551 -25.34 -3.09 -16.88
C ALA A 551 -24.66 -2.33 -15.74
N GLU A 552 -24.22 -1.09 -15.96
CA GLU A 552 -23.33 -0.33 -15.09
C GLU A 552 -24.11 0.74 -14.34
N THR A 553 -24.55 0.38 -13.14
CA THR A 553 -25.59 1.14 -12.46
C THR A 553 -25.05 2.27 -11.57
N GLY A 554 -23.73 2.46 -11.50
CA GLY A 554 -23.06 3.43 -10.61
C GLY A 554 -23.44 3.24 -9.14
N THR A 555 -23.77 2.00 -8.73
CA THR A 555 -24.30 1.72 -7.38
C THR A 555 -23.24 1.32 -6.36
N GLY A 556 -22.01 1.01 -6.79
CA GLY A 556 -20.93 0.48 -5.94
C GLY A 556 -21.26 -0.91 -5.36
N ILE A 557 -22.13 -1.67 -6.01
CA ILE A 557 -22.58 -3.00 -5.55
C ILE A 557 -22.81 -3.93 -6.75
N PHE A 558 -21.87 -4.87 -6.96
CA PHE A 558 -22.06 -5.96 -7.90
C PHE A 558 -23.24 -6.87 -7.52
N VAL A 559 -24.22 -6.98 -8.43
CA VAL A 559 -25.41 -7.85 -8.29
C VAL A 559 -25.30 -9.07 -9.22
N ASP A 560 -25.12 -8.84 -10.52
CA ASP A 560 -24.73 -9.83 -11.54
C ASP A 560 -24.27 -9.11 -12.83
N ALA A 561 -23.87 -9.85 -13.87
CA ALA A 561 -23.42 -9.30 -15.17
C ALA A 561 -24.54 -8.60 -16.01
N SER A 562 -25.57 -8.05 -15.35
CA SER A 562 -26.54 -7.10 -15.91
C SER A 562 -26.89 -5.98 -14.91
N ASP A 563 -26.10 -5.86 -13.84
CA ASP A 563 -26.14 -4.87 -12.75
C ASP A 563 -24.80 -5.05 -11.98
N THR A 564 -23.69 -4.64 -12.60
CA THR A 564 -22.30 -4.75 -12.11
C THR A 564 -21.99 -3.72 -11.03
N GLY A 565 -22.72 -2.60 -11.05
CA GLY A 565 -22.60 -1.51 -10.08
C GLY A 565 -21.36 -0.62 -10.26
N THR A 566 -20.57 -0.88 -11.29
CA THR A 566 -19.48 -0.06 -11.86
C THR A 566 -20.02 1.24 -12.46
N ASP A 567 -19.16 2.20 -12.78
CA ASP A 567 -19.51 3.52 -13.34
C ASP A 567 -19.26 3.54 -14.86
N PRO A 568 -20.29 3.71 -15.73
CA PRO A 568 -20.16 3.60 -17.21
C PRO A 568 -19.34 4.72 -17.89
N LEU A 569 -18.53 5.44 -17.13
CA LEU A 569 -17.65 6.52 -17.55
C LEU A 569 -16.22 6.32 -17.05
N ASP A 570 -15.95 5.26 -16.30
CA ASP A 570 -14.67 4.98 -15.66
C ASP A 570 -14.35 3.50 -15.78
N SER A 571 -13.47 3.16 -16.72
CA SER A 571 -13.18 1.79 -17.13
C SER A 571 -12.49 0.92 -16.05
N ASP A 572 -12.20 1.49 -14.87
CA ASP A 572 -11.50 0.92 -13.72
C ASP A 572 -12.09 1.54 -12.43
N THR A 573 -13.21 0.99 -11.95
CA THR A 573 -14.03 1.58 -10.87
C THR A 573 -13.31 1.63 -9.52
N ASP A 574 -12.31 0.79 -9.26
CA ASP A 574 -11.60 0.73 -7.97
C ASP A 574 -10.15 1.22 -7.97
N GLY A 575 -9.55 1.39 -9.15
CA GLY A 575 -8.29 2.09 -9.36
C GLY A 575 -7.03 1.23 -9.20
N ASP A 576 -7.13 -0.09 -9.37
CA ASP A 576 -5.98 -1.01 -9.34
C ASP A 576 -5.28 -1.15 -10.71
N GLY A 577 -5.90 -0.68 -11.79
CA GLY A 577 -5.39 -0.70 -13.16
C GLY A 577 -5.79 -1.92 -14.00
N LEU A 578 -6.60 -2.84 -13.48
CA LEU A 578 -7.46 -3.72 -14.27
C LEU A 578 -8.69 -2.95 -14.76
N SER A 579 -9.25 -3.37 -15.89
CA SER A 579 -10.51 -2.78 -16.37
C SER A 579 -11.71 -3.59 -15.88
N ASP A 580 -12.79 -2.93 -15.46
CA ASP A 580 -14.00 -3.56 -14.91
C ASP A 580 -14.50 -4.76 -15.75
N GLY A 581 -14.42 -4.66 -17.08
CA GLY A 581 -14.84 -5.66 -18.06
C GLY A 581 -14.02 -6.95 -18.08
N VAL A 582 -12.83 -6.99 -17.46
CA VAL A 582 -12.12 -8.25 -17.19
C VAL A 582 -12.47 -8.84 -15.81
N GLU A 583 -13.08 -8.05 -14.92
CA GLU A 583 -13.31 -8.38 -13.52
C GLU A 583 -14.69 -9.01 -13.26
N SER A 584 -14.82 -10.29 -13.59
CA SER A 584 -16.12 -10.97 -13.56
C SER A 584 -16.76 -11.19 -12.18
N ASN A 585 -16.12 -10.75 -11.08
CA ASN A 585 -16.50 -10.98 -9.67
C ASN A 585 -16.92 -12.43 -9.40
N SER A 586 -16.22 -13.36 -10.05
CA SER A 586 -16.54 -14.78 -10.01
C SER A 586 -15.80 -15.53 -8.90
N GLY A 587 -14.76 -14.91 -8.32
CA GLY A 587 -13.86 -15.50 -7.33
C GLY A 587 -13.12 -16.72 -7.88
N THR A 588 -12.69 -16.65 -9.15
CA THR A 588 -11.90 -17.70 -9.81
C THR A 588 -11.17 -17.13 -11.04
N PHE A 589 -9.85 -17.00 -10.97
CA PHE A 589 -9.03 -16.58 -12.12
C PHE A 589 -9.16 -17.52 -13.32
N ALA A 590 -9.68 -16.98 -14.43
CA ALA A 590 -9.78 -17.68 -15.72
C ALA A 590 -8.70 -17.23 -16.72
N GLY A 591 -8.21 -15.99 -16.58
CA GLY A 591 -7.02 -15.46 -17.25
C GLY A 591 -7.03 -13.92 -17.29
N VAL A 592 -6.12 -13.32 -18.06
CA VAL A 592 -6.02 -11.85 -18.21
C VAL A 592 -7.23 -11.20 -18.91
N ASP A 593 -8.10 -12.00 -19.54
CA ASP A 593 -9.34 -11.55 -20.20
C ASP A 593 -10.60 -11.85 -19.34
N ASP A 594 -10.43 -12.42 -18.12
CA ASP A 594 -11.47 -12.82 -17.15
C ASP A 594 -10.75 -13.15 -15.82
N THR A 595 -10.39 -12.12 -15.07
CA THR A 595 -9.56 -12.22 -13.85
C THR A 595 -10.33 -12.82 -12.67
N GLY A 596 -11.66 -12.71 -12.69
CA GLY A 596 -12.54 -13.20 -11.63
C GLY A 596 -12.46 -12.42 -10.32
N THR A 597 -11.69 -11.34 -10.30
CA THR A 597 -11.55 -10.32 -9.26
C THR A 597 -12.78 -9.42 -9.21
N SER A 598 -12.82 -8.50 -8.24
CA SER A 598 -14.00 -7.68 -7.95
C SER A 598 -13.72 -6.20 -8.25
N PRO A 599 -14.42 -5.56 -9.20
CA PRO A 599 -14.20 -4.17 -9.66
C PRO A 599 -14.71 -3.11 -8.68
N HIS A 600 -14.46 -3.35 -7.39
CA HIS A 600 -14.90 -2.60 -6.22
C HIS A 600 -13.92 -2.80 -5.03
N ASN A 601 -12.80 -3.50 -5.23
CA ASN A 601 -11.81 -3.88 -4.22
C ASN A 601 -10.46 -4.38 -4.82
N VAL A 602 -9.52 -3.44 -5.01
CA VAL A 602 -8.10 -3.56 -5.44
C VAL A 602 -7.23 -4.74 -4.95
N ASP A 603 -7.66 -5.51 -3.95
CA ASP A 603 -6.99 -6.70 -3.37
C ASP A 603 -8.10 -7.71 -3.04
N THR A 604 -8.56 -8.45 -4.06
CA THR A 604 -9.78 -9.28 -4.02
C THR A 604 -9.74 -10.31 -2.91
N ASP A 605 -8.58 -10.91 -2.66
CA ASP A 605 -8.45 -12.04 -1.74
C ASP A 605 -7.89 -11.69 -0.35
N GLY A 606 -7.29 -10.50 -0.21
CA GLY A 606 -6.85 -9.90 1.04
C GLY A 606 -5.48 -10.39 1.51
N ASP A 607 -4.61 -10.86 0.62
CA ASP A 607 -3.25 -11.30 0.95
C ASP A 607 -2.18 -10.18 0.92
N GLY A 608 -2.52 -9.02 0.33
CA GLY A 608 -1.75 -7.78 0.38
C GLY A 608 -0.91 -7.47 -0.85
N PHE A 609 -1.23 -8.08 -1.99
CA PHE A 609 -0.86 -7.62 -3.33
C PHE A 609 -2.11 -7.05 -4.02
N GLU A 610 -1.92 -6.13 -4.97
CA GLU A 610 -3.03 -5.60 -5.78
C GLU A 610 -3.30 -6.56 -6.95
N ASP A 611 -4.57 -6.68 -7.37
CA ASP A 611 -4.99 -7.75 -8.29
C ASP A 611 -4.26 -7.65 -9.64
N LEU A 612 -4.05 -6.43 -10.18
CA LEU A 612 -3.21 -6.18 -11.36
C LEU A 612 -1.78 -6.73 -11.21
N ASP A 613 -1.16 -6.49 -10.06
CA ASP A 613 0.24 -6.80 -9.76
C ASP A 613 0.48 -8.33 -9.77
N GLU A 614 -0.52 -9.09 -9.32
CA GLU A 614 -0.56 -10.55 -9.41
C GLU A 614 -0.80 -11.04 -10.85
N VAL A 615 -1.73 -10.42 -11.59
CA VAL A 615 -2.03 -10.75 -12.98
C VAL A 615 -0.81 -10.55 -13.90
N GLU A 616 -0.12 -9.41 -13.78
CA GLU A 616 1.14 -9.14 -14.47
C GLU A 616 2.24 -10.14 -14.09
N SER A 617 2.30 -10.51 -12.81
CA SER A 617 3.26 -11.48 -12.27
C SER A 617 2.95 -12.94 -12.63
N LEU A 618 1.78 -13.22 -13.24
CA LEU A 618 1.24 -14.55 -13.59
C LEU A 618 0.80 -15.41 -12.40
N PHE A 619 0.19 -14.77 -11.40
CA PHE A 619 -0.44 -15.37 -10.23
C PHE A 619 -1.98 -15.28 -10.32
N ASP A 620 -2.68 -15.86 -9.34
CA ASP A 620 -4.14 -15.98 -9.29
C ASP A 620 -4.67 -15.01 -8.21
N PRO A 621 -5.15 -13.80 -8.57
CA PRO A 621 -5.63 -12.76 -7.63
C PRO A 621 -6.94 -13.11 -6.91
N THR A 622 -7.32 -14.39 -6.89
CA THR A 622 -8.52 -14.89 -6.23
C THR A 622 -8.23 -16.01 -5.22
N ASP A 623 -6.95 -16.35 -5.00
CA ASP A 623 -6.47 -17.34 -4.03
C ASP A 623 -5.39 -16.70 -3.13
N PRO A 624 -5.66 -16.39 -1.84
CA PRO A 624 -4.74 -15.67 -0.93
C PRO A 624 -3.55 -16.53 -0.46
N GLY A 625 -3.32 -17.63 -1.17
CA GLY A 625 -2.10 -18.40 -1.17
C GLY A 625 -1.25 -18.15 -2.42
N SER A 626 -1.63 -17.24 -3.33
CA SER A 626 -1.04 -17.07 -4.66
C SER A 626 -0.03 -15.94 -4.77
N VAL A 627 0.31 -15.21 -3.68
CA VAL A 627 1.40 -14.21 -3.65
C VAL A 627 2.54 -14.38 -4.69
N PRO A 628 2.90 -13.31 -5.43
CA PRO A 628 4.10 -13.24 -6.25
C PRO A 628 5.38 -13.58 -5.47
N PRO A 629 6.49 -13.94 -6.14
CA PRO A 629 7.70 -14.37 -5.46
C PRO A 629 8.47 -13.15 -4.98
N ILE A 630 8.13 -12.68 -3.78
CA ILE A 630 8.79 -11.56 -3.08
C ILE A 630 10.31 -11.69 -3.25
N PRO A 631 10.98 -10.69 -3.87
CA PRO A 631 12.44 -10.66 -4.00
C PRO A 631 13.10 -10.88 -2.63
N GLN A 632 13.78 -12.02 -2.46
CA GLN A 632 14.23 -12.45 -1.14
C GLN A 632 15.41 -11.58 -0.66
N PRO A 633 15.26 -10.83 0.46
CA PRO A 633 16.31 -9.95 0.97
C PRO A 633 17.57 -10.73 1.35
N VAL A 634 18.70 -10.37 0.75
CA VAL A 634 20.02 -10.95 1.03
C VAL A 634 20.58 -10.31 2.31
N LEU A 635 20.93 -11.16 3.28
CA LEU A 635 21.57 -10.73 4.51
C LEU A 635 23.01 -10.24 4.23
N LEU A 636 23.21 -8.92 4.25
CA LEU A 636 24.50 -8.27 4.02
C LEU A 636 25.41 -8.36 5.25
N ALA A 637 24.88 -8.13 6.45
CA ALA A 637 25.64 -8.23 7.70
C ALA A 637 24.76 -8.63 8.88
N TYR A 638 25.33 -9.32 9.86
CA TYR A 638 24.64 -9.73 11.08
C TYR A 638 25.61 -9.83 12.27
N TRP A 639 25.34 -9.07 13.33
CA TRP A 639 26.11 -9.09 14.57
C TRP A 639 25.20 -9.47 15.76
N ASN A 640 25.39 -10.69 16.25
CA ASN A 640 24.66 -11.25 17.39
C ASN A 640 25.27 -10.92 18.76
N PHE A 641 26.45 -10.29 18.81
CA PHE A 641 27.17 -9.89 20.02
C PHE A 641 27.44 -10.98 21.09
N GLU A 642 27.20 -12.27 20.77
CA GLU A 642 27.38 -13.45 21.61
C GLU A 642 28.86 -13.78 21.90
N GLY A 643 29.49 -12.95 22.72
CA GLY A 643 30.89 -13.08 23.14
C GLY A 643 31.93 -12.69 22.08
N GLN A 644 31.47 -12.15 20.95
CA GLN A 644 32.25 -11.77 19.77
C GLN A 644 31.66 -10.50 19.12
N SER A 645 32.36 -9.88 18.17
CA SER A 645 31.85 -8.74 17.38
C SER A 645 32.10 -8.87 15.87
N GLU A 646 32.55 -10.05 15.47
CA GLU A 646 32.70 -10.51 14.10
C GLU A 646 31.34 -10.67 13.40
N ASP A 647 31.30 -10.41 12.08
CA ASP A 647 30.09 -10.63 11.27
C ASP A 647 29.75 -12.12 11.17
N GLN A 648 28.48 -12.46 11.36
CA GLN A 648 27.96 -13.82 11.32
C GLN A 648 27.27 -14.16 9.99
N SER A 649 26.98 -13.19 9.12
CA SER A 649 26.51 -13.51 7.75
C SER A 649 27.65 -14.09 6.90
N GLY A 650 28.88 -13.61 7.12
CA GLY A 650 30.07 -13.93 6.33
C GLY A 650 30.18 -13.10 5.05
N ASN A 651 29.25 -12.17 4.82
CA ASN A 651 29.19 -11.27 3.68
C ASN A 651 29.66 -9.85 4.06
N GLY A 652 29.53 -9.47 5.33
CA GLY A 652 29.76 -8.12 5.84
C GLY A 652 31.19 -7.90 6.38
N ALA A 653 31.31 -6.93 7.29
CA ALA A 653 32.56 -6.59 7.95
C ALA A 653 32.47 -6.74 9.48
N ASP A 654 33.52 -7.27 10.09
CA ASP A 654 33.65 -7.36 11.55
C ASP A 654 33.60 -5.98 12.21
N LEU A 655 32.91 -5.86 13.35
CA LEU A 655 32.90 -4.64 14.15
C LEU A 655 34.07 -4.60 15.13
N SER A 656 34.75 -3.46 15.18
CA SER A 656 35.68 -3.09 16.23
C SER A 656 34.95 -2.36 17.35
N ILE A 657 34.91 -2.94 18.56
CA ILE A 657 34.34 -2.30 19.75
C ILE A 657 35.36 -1.28 20.29
N GLU A 658 34.98 0.00 20.36
CA GLU A 658 35.87 1.10 20.70
C GLU A 658 35.31 2.05 21.78
N GLY A 659 36.14 2.99 22.21
CA GLY A 659 35.78 4.01 23.19
C GLY A 659 35.45 3.42 24.56
N SER A 660 34.20 3.62 25.01
CA SER A 660 33.68 3.09 26.28
C SER A 660 32.82 1.80 26.13
N ALA A 661 32.58 1.33 24.90
CA ALA A 661 31.71 0.17 24.64
C ALA A 661 32.34 -1.14 25.10
N VAL A 662 31.49 -2.11 25.50
CA VAL A 662 31.88 -3.47 25.88
C VAL A 662 30.77 -4.46 25.51
N LEU A 663 31.08 -5.76 25.41
CA LEU A 663 30.03 -6.78 25.47
C LEU A 663 29.51 -6.90 26.91
N SER A 664 28.18 -6.98 27.07
CA SER A 664 27.51 -7.13 28.36
C SER A 664 27.78 -8.53 28.97
N PRO A 665 27.63 -8.72 30.30
CA PRO A 665 27.70 -10.05 30.92
C PRO A 665 26.61 -11.03 30.45
N ASP A 666 26.88 -12.33 30.47
CA ASP A 666 25.90 -13.37 30.14
C ASP A 666 24.57 -13.19 30.91
N GLY A 667 23.44 -13.17 30.19
CA GLY A 667 22.09 -12.92 30.70
C GLY A 667 21.59 -11.48 30.55
N ASP A 668 22.34 -10.61 29.86
CA ASP A 668 21.94 -9.22 29.57
C ASP A 668 21.44 -9.01 28.12
N GLY A 669 21.41 -10.05 27.27
CA GLY A 669 20.83 -10.03 25.91
C GLY A 669 19.30 -10.00 25.87
N HIS A 670 18.72 -9.79 24.69
CA HIS A 670 17.29 -9.47 24.55
C HIS A 670 16.34 -10.60 25.00
N LEU A 671 16.72 -11.87 24.80
CA LEU A 671 15.98 -13.05 25.29
C LEU A 671 16.22 -13.38 26.78
N GLY A 672 17.03 -12.60 27.50
CA GLY A 672 17.38 -12.84 28.90
C GLY A 672 18.39 -13.97 29.14
N GLU A 673 18.94 -14.53 28.06
CA GLU A 673 20.21 -15.26 28.04
C GLU A 673 21.19 -14.49 27.12
N GLY A 674 22.43 -14.95 26.95
CA GLY A 674 23.34 -14.35 25.96
C GLY A 674 24.04 -13.04 26.37
N GLN A 675 24.76 -12.43 25.43
CA GLN A 675 25.53 -11.19 25.57
C GLN A 675 25.14 -10.18 24.47
N SER A 676 25.08 -8.90 24.83
CA SER A 676 24.71 -7.79 23.93
C SER A 676 25.83 -6.75 23.82
N LEU A 677 25.74 -5.81 22.86
CA LEU A 677 26.61 -4.64 22.82
C LEU A 677 26.15 -3.61 23.87
N ASP A 678 26.94 -3.40 24.93
CA ASP A 678 26.68 -2.40 25.98
C ASP A 678 27.40 -1.08 25.64
N LEU A 679 26.59 -0.07 25.33
CA LEU A 679 27.01 1.28 24.98
C LEU A 679 26.94 2.22 26.21
N GLY A 680 26.33 1.76 27.31
CA GLY A 680 26.35 2.43 28.61
C GLY A 680 25.38 3.62 28.71
N ALA A 681 25.91 4.81 28.97
CA ALA A 681 25.12 6.03 29.18
C ALA A 681 25.36 7.00 28.03
N ALA A 682 24.33 7.73 27.60
CA ALA A 682 24.44 8.55 26.39
C ALA A 682 25.60 9.56 26.47
N ASN A 683 26.26 9.76 25.33
CA ASN A 683 27.36 10.71 25.13
C ASN A 683 28.59 10.42 26.02
N ASN A 684 28.84 9.13 26.30
CA ASN A 684 30.05 8.63 26.96
C ASN A 684 31.19 8.24 26.00
N GLY A 685 31.00 8.38 24.68
CA GLY A 685 31.97 7.98 23.65
C GLY A 685 32.06 6.46 23.44
N ALA A 686 30.99 5.69 23.65
CA ALA A 686 30.89 4.28 23.30
C ALA A 686 30.40 4.11 21.85
N TYR A 687 31.04 3.23 21.08
CA TYR A 687 30.58 2.82 19.75
C TYR A 687 31.24 1.50 19.34
N ALA A 688 30.68 0.85 18.33
CA ALA A 688 31.36 -0.19 17.55
C ALA A 688 31.41 0.23 16.07
N ARG A 689 32.46 -0.13 15.33
CA ARG A 689 32.65 0.37 13.94
C ARG A 689 33.29 -0.66 13.02
N SER A 690 32.81 -0.79 11.79
CA SER A 690 33.41 -1.68 10.77
C SER A 690 34.64 -1.06 10.09
N GLU A 691 35.41 -1.90 9.39
CA GLU A 691 36.35 -1.43 8.36
C GLU A 691 35.61 -1.11 7.04
N MET A 692 36.19 -0.20 6.24
CA MET A 692 35.68 0.24 4.93
C MET A 692 35.70 -0.91 3.90
N GLY A 693 34.64 -1.08 3.11
CA GLY A 693 34.52 -2.16 2.11
C GLY A 693 33.29 -2.05 1.19
N PRO A 694 33.15 -2.95 0.20
CA PRO A 694 32.07 -2.92 -0.80
C PRO A 694 30.83 -3.76 -0.43
N TRP A 695 30.67 -4.11 0.85
CA TRP A 695 29.64 -5.07 1.29
C TRP A 695 28.24 -4.46 1.42
N LEU A 696 28.11 -3.14 1.24
CA LEU A 696 26.85 -2.41 1.12
C LEU A 696 26.53 -2.04 -0.33
N ASP A 697 27.39 -2.36 -1.30
CA ASP A 697 27.17 -2.06 -2.72
C ASP A 697 25.81 -2.64 -3.23
N PRO A 698 25.34 -3.85 -2.84
CA PRO A 698 24.04 -4.35 -3.29
C PRO A 698 22.84 -3.51 -2.84
N ALA A 699 22.85 -2.96 -1.62
CA ALA A 699 21.78 -2.07 -1.15
C ALA A 699 21.73 -0.76 -1.95
N TYR A 700 22.90 -0.24 -2.33
CA TYR A 700 23.02 0.93 -3.21
C TYR A 700 22.59 0.60 -4.64
N ASP A 701 23.06 -0.51 -5.21
CA ASP A 701 22.75 -0.95 -6.57
C ASP A 701 21.24 -1.26 -6.75
N ASN A 702 20.60 -1.81 -5.72
CA ASN A 702 19.15 -2.02 -5.68
C ASN A 702 18.37 -0.73 -5.43
N ASN A 703 19.01 0.34 -4.92
CA ASN A 703 18.30 1.48 -4.33
C ASN A 703 17.30 1.02 -3.26
N ALA A 704 17.66 0.13 -2.34
CA ALA A 704 16.75 -0.42 -1.33
C ALA A 704 17.52 -1.02 -0.14
N MET A 705 16.93 -1.04 1.07
CA MET A 705 17.48 -1.81 2.21
C MET A 705 16.57 -1.84 3.44
N ALA A 706 16.81 -2.80 4.32
CA ALA A 706 16.31 -2.83 5.69
C ALA A 706 17.43 -2.99 6.74
N VAL A 707 17.30 -2.29 7.87
CA VAL A 707 18.15 -2.43 9.06
C VAL A 707 17.28 -2.81 10.25
N SER A 708 17.54 -3.99 10.82
CA SER A 708 16.76 -4.60 11.91
C SER A 708 17.64 -4.77 13.15
N PHE A 709 17.15 -4.43 14.35
CA PHE A 709 17.89 -4.67 15.59
C PHE A 709 16.98 -4.61 16.82
N TRP A 710 17.44 -5.24 17.90
CA TRP A 710 16.89 -5.05 19.24
C TRP A 710 17.65 -3.94 19.96
N GLN A 711 16.93 -3.05 20.67
CA GLN A 711 17.54 -2.01 21.52
C GLN A 711 16.91 -1.93 22.91
N TYR A 712 17.72 -1.54 23.89
CA TYR A 712 17.33 -1.31 25.27
C TYR A 712 17.80 0.07 25.72
N ASN A 713 16.90 1.06 25.71
CA ASN A 713 17.22 2.43 26.09
C ASN A 713 17.18 2.63 27.61
N VAL A 714 18.25 3.16 28.22
CA VAL A 714 18.24 3.52 29.66
C VAL A 714 17.91 4.99 29.90
N GLN A 715 18.02 5.85 28.89
CA GLN A 715 17.71 7.28 28.96
C GLN A 715 17.40 7.89 27.59
N ILE A 716 16.61 8.97 27.57
CA ILE A 716 16.46 9.86 26.41
C ILE A 716 17.68 10.80 26.35
N GLY A 717 18.19 11.07 25.16
CA GLY A 717 19.30 12.00 24.92
C GLY A 717 19.58 12.15 23.43
N ASN A 718 20.48 13.06 23.07
CA ASN A 718 20.95 13.18 21.68
C ASN A 718 21.79 11.95 21.33
N THR A 719 21.20 10.96 20.66
CA THR A 719 21.82 9.66 20.39
C THR A 719 21.55 9.14 18.99
N SER A 720 22.45 8.29 18.48
CA SER A 720 22.24 7.48 17.26
C SER A 720 22.38 6.00 17.59
N ALA A 721 21.45 5.16 17.14
CA ALA A 721 21.60 3.70 17.24
C ALA A 721 22.59 3.17 16.20
N PHE A 722 22.55 3.68 14.98
CA PHE A 722 23.52 3.34 13.94
C PHE A 722 23.69 4.48 12.93
N TRP A 723 24.76 4.40 12.14
CA TRP A 723 25.09 5.34 11.07
C TRP A 723 25.83 4.64 9.93
N LEU A 724 25.20 4.52 8.76
CA LEU A 724 25.87 4.09 7.53
C LEU A 724 26.49 5.27 6.80
N HIS A 725 27.79 5.18 6.52
CA HIS A 725 28.56 6.26 5.91
C HIS A 725 28.48 6.19 4.39
N ALA A 726 27.85 7.20 3.79
CA ALA A 726 27.94 7.48 2.35
C ALA A 726 28.73 8.79 2.15
N PRO A 727 29.96 8.78 1.58
CA PRO A 727 30.82 9.96 1.52
C PRO A 727 30.31 11.14 0.69
N SER A 728 29.33 10.92 -0.18
CA SER A 728 28.67 11.95 -0.99
C SER A 728 27.49 12.60 -0.26
N ALA A 729 26.86 11.90 0.68
CA ALA A 729 25.66 12.37 1.38
C ALA A 729 25.88 13.65 2.19
N THR A 730 24.91 14.55 2.04
CA THR A 730 24.80 15.80 2.81
C THR A 730 24.56 15.50 4.30
N GLY A 731 24.44 16.53 5.15
CA GLY A 731 24.21 16.34 6.59
C GLY A 731 25.33 15.62 7.37
N GLY A 732 26.47 15.31 6.72
CA GLY A 732 27.68 14.75 7.30
C GLY A 732 27.92 13.26 7.00
N GLU A 733 27.99 12.84 5.75
CA GLU A 733 28.10 11.42 5.36
C GLU A 733 26.89 10.59 5.83
N ARG A 734 25.68 11.17 5.79
CA ARG A 734 24.41 10.56 6.23
C ARG A 734 23.82 9.66 5.15
N GLY A 735 24.35 8.44 4.99
CA GLY A 735 23.83 7.50 3.99
C GLY A 735 22.48 6.89 4.40
N PHE A 736 22.43 6.30 5.59
CA PHE A 736 21.22 5.67 6.15
C PHE A 736 21.43 5.52 7.66
N GLN A 737 20.62 6.17 8.49
CA GLN A 737 20.84 6.23 9.95
C GLN A 737 19.56 6.43 10.76
N ALA A 738 19.59 5.98 12.03
CA ALA A 738 18.49 6.17 12.97
C ALA A 738 18.94 6.78 14.31
N HIS A 739 18.20 7.79 14.76
CA HIS A 739 18.28 8.41 16.07
C HIS A 739 17.14 7.90 16.97
N THR A 740 17.42 7.02 17.93
CA THR A 740 16.38 6.30 18.71
C THR A 740 16.53 6.44 20.23
N PRO A 741 15.95 7.47 20.86
CA PRO A 741 15.43 8.70 20.26
C PRO A 741 16.51 9.78 20.28
N TRP A 742 16.17 10.95 19.75
CA TRP A 742 16.90 12.19 20.03
C TRP A 742 16.49 12.80 21.38
N GLY A 743 17.11 13.92 21.76
CA GLY A 743 16.93 14.53 23.09
C GLY A 743 15.51 15.03 23.42
N ASN A 744 14.62 15.12 22.43
CA ASN A 744 13.21 15.44 22.56
C ASN A 744 12.29 14.21 22.70
N GLY A 745 12.81 12.98 22.55
CA GLY A 745 12.02 11.75 22.56
C GLY A 745 11.46 11.34 21.19
N THR A 746 11.83 12.07 20.12
CA THR A 746 11.47 11.74 18.73
C THR A 746 12.48 10.75 18.14
N VAL A 747 11.99 9.78 17.38
CA VAL A 747 12.80 8.96 16.47
C VAL A 747 12.95 9.71 15.16
N TYR A 748 14.19 9.82 14.67
CA TYR A 748 14.49 10.31 13.33
C TYR A 748 15.15 9.19 12.55
N PHE A 749 14.59 8.89 11.38
CA PHE A 749 15.18 8.04 10.35
C PHE A 749 15.54 8.95 9.20
N ASP A 750 16.80 8.98 8.78
CA ASP A 750 17.21 9.74 7.60
C ASP A 750 18.08 8.91 6.64
N GLN A 751 17.94 9.20 5.35
CA GLN A 751 18.65 8.58 4.23
C GLN A 751 19.24 9.66 3.32
N SER A 752 20.38 9.42 2.68
CA SER A 752 21.01 10.30 1.68
C SER A 752 21.13 11.80 2.04
N GLY A 753 21.11 12.13 3.33
CA GLY A 753 21.07 13.53 3.77
C GLY A 753 20.37 13.75 5.10
N CYS A 754 20.08 15.02 5.36
CA CYS A 754 19.32 15.61 6.48
C CYS A 754 19.23 17.12 6.20
N CYS A 755 18.20 17.85 6.60
CA CYS A 755 17.21 17.51 7.63
C CYS A 755 15.76 17.85 7.29
N GLU A 756 15.55 18.44 6.11
CA GLU A 756 14.29 18.93 5.56
C GLU A 756 14.00 18.18 4.23
N GLY A 757 12.79 18.29 3.69
CA GLY A 757 12.39 17.53 2.49
C GLY A 757 12.22 16.02 2.74
N PRO A 758 12.11 15.19 1.68
CA PRO A 758 11.74 13.78 1.80
C PRO A 758 12.82 12.89 2.43
N VAL A 759 14.05 13.37 2.64
CA VAL A 759 15.19 12.59 3.18
C VAL A 759 15.03 12.11 4.62
N ARG A 760 13.99 12.55 5.34
CA ARG A 760 13.76 12.26 6.77
C ARG A 760 12.32 11.82 7.06
N LEU A 761 12.18 10.74 7.83
CA LEU A 761 10.93 10.28 8.45
C LEU A 761 11.03 10.43 9.98
N THR A 762 9.96 10.93 10.62
CA THR A 762 9.97 11.24 12.07
C THR A 762 8.77 10.68 12.80
N ILE A 763 8.98 10.16 14.02
CA ILE A 763 7.88 9.69 14.87
C ILE A 763 8.15 9.93 16.35
N GLY A 764 7.19 10.52 17.06
CA GLY A 764 7.29 10.85 18.48
C GLY A 764 6.69 9.77 19.38
N GLY A 765 7.28 9.57 20.57
CA GLY A 765 6.62 8.84 21.66
C GLY A 765 6.65 7.30 21.59
N VAL A 766 7.34 6.71 20.62
CA VAL A 766 7.43 5.24 20.42
C VAL A 766 8.56 4.56 21.23
N VAL A 767 9.54 5.32 21.74
CA VAL A 767 10.66 4.76 22.51
C VAL A 767 10.33 4.70 24.00
N ASN A 768 10.45 3.50 24.56
CA ASN A 768 10.26 3.21 25.97
C ASN A 768 11.59 2.99 26.70
N LEU A 769 11.71 3.54 27.92
CA LEU A 769 12.91 3.35 28.74
C LEU A 769 12.85 2.09 29.59
N ASN A 770 13.99 1.41 29.71
CA ASN A 770 14.23 0.20 30.51
C ASN A 770 13.40 -1.02 30.09
N GLN A 771 13.15 -1.15 28.79
CA GLN A 771 12.65 -2.38 28.18
C GLN A 771 13.38 -2.62 26.84
N TRP A 772 13.40 -3.88 26.41
CA TRP A 772 13.84 -4.24 25.06
C TRP A 772 12.70 -3.92 24.09
N GLN A 773 13.06 -3.33 22.95
CA GLN A 773 12.16 -3.13 21.82
C GLN A 773 12.86 -3.51 20.52
N HIS A 774 12.12 -4.09 19.60
CA HIS A 774 12.59 -4.41 18.25
C HIS A 774 12.30 -3.23 17.32
N PHE A 775 13.27 -2.88 16.47
CA PHE A 775 13.15 -1.79 15.51
C PHE A 775 13.57 -2.26 14.11
N VAL A 776 12.79 -1.87 13.10
CA VAL A 776 13.17 -1.97 11.69
C VAL A 776 13.03 -0.60 11.02
N PHE A 777 14.06 -0.22 10.27
CA PHE A 777 14.08 0.95 9.41
C PHE A 777 14.34 0.47 7.99
N GLN A 778 13.43 0.75 7.05
CA GLN A 778 13.55 0.25 5.68
C GLN A 778 13.10 1.26 4.62
N ARG A 779 13.61 1.07 3.41
CA ARG A 779 13.11 1.67 2.18
C ARG A 779 13.03 0.63 1.04
N ASP A 780 12.06 0.78 0.17
CA ASP A 780 11.93 0.04 -1.09
C ASP A 780 12.74 0.68 -2.24
N THR A 781 12.51 0.18 -3.45
CA THR A 781 13.21 0.56 -4.69
C THR A 781 12.79 1.94 -5.22
N GLU A 782 11.57 2.34 -4.92
CA GLU A 782 10.89 3.60 -5.27
C GLU A 782 11.26 4.71 -4.27
N GLY A 783 11.73 4.31 -3.08
CA GLY A 783 12.26 5.19 -2.04
C GLY A 783 11.28 5.50 -0.92
N ASN A 784 10.12 4.82 -0.88
CA ASN A 784 9.18 4.90 0.23
C ASN A 784 9.86 4.37 1.50
N ARG A 785 9.63 5.04 2.63
CA ARG A 785 10.33 4.80 3.90
C ARG A 785 9.35 4.33 4.96
N GLU A 786 9.76 3.37 5.77
CA GLU A 786 8.96 2.87 6.89
C GLU A 786 9.78 2.78 8.19
N ILE A 787 9.09 3.00 9.32
CA ILE A 787 9.59 2.73 10.67
C ILE A 787 8.66 1.71 11.33
N TRP A 788 9.21 0.58 11.76
CA TRP A 788 8.50 -0.45 12.53
C TRP A 788 9.06 -0.56 13.94
N VAL A 789 8.16 -0.72 14.92
CA VAL A 789 8.50 -0.93 16.34
C VAL A 789 7.70 -2.09 16.89
N ASP A 790 8.39 -3.06 17.49
CA ASP A 790 7.78 -4.24 18.13
C ASP A 790 6.80 -5.00 17.20
N GLY A 791 7.13 -5.08 15.91
CA GLY A 791 6.35 -5.75 14.87
C GLY A 791 5.23 -4.91 14.23
N VAL A 792 5.09 -3.63 14.58
CA VAL A 792 4.02 -2.74 14.11
C VAL A 792 4.60 -1.54 13.34
N LYS A 793 4.05 -1.23 12.16
CA LYS A 793 4.37 0.00 11.41
C LYS A 793 3.88 1.22 12.20
N VAL A 794 4.78 2.17 12.47
CA VAL A 794 4.48 3.37 13.28
C VAL A 794 4.66 4.68 12.52
N ALA A 795 5.31 4.66 11.35
CA ALA A 795 5.37 5.78 10.42
C ALA A 795 5.74 5.29 9.02
N GLU A 796 5.25 6.01 8.00
CA GLU A 796 5.59 5.82 6.60
C GLU A 796 5.66 7.18 5.86
N ALA A 797 6.36 7.23 4.74
CA ALA A 797 6.35 8.36 3.80
C ALA A 797 6.85 7.91 2.41
N ALA A 798 6.20 8.38 1.35
CA ALA A 798 6.59 8.08 -0.03
C ALA A 798 7.83 8.86 -0.52
N GLY A 799 8.24 8.65 -1.77
CA GLY A 799 9.03 9.58 -2.59
C GLY A 799 10.36 10.04 -1.97
N GLY A 800 11.21 9.10 -1.55
CA GLY A 800 12.48 9.43 -0.88
C GLY A 800 13.70 9.34 -1.78
N GLU A 801 14.54 10.39 -1.76
CA GLU A 801 15.81 10.49 -2.50
C GLU A 801 16.60 9.17 -2.65
N PRO A 802 17.18 8.89 -3.83
CA PRO A 802 17.99 7.70 -4.07
C PRO A 802 19.12 7.51 -3.06
N LEU A 803 19.50 6.26 -2.78
CA LEU A 803 20.59 5.97 -1.85
C LEU A 803 21.92 6.50 -2.36
N ASP A 804 22.62 7.22 -1.48
CA ASP A 804 23.96 7.71 -1.73
C ASP A 804 25.01 6.60 -1.57
N ALA A 805 26.07 6.61 -2.39
CA ALA A 805 27.02 5.51 -2.46
C ALA A 805 27.78 5.28 -1.12
N PHE A 806 27.52 4.14 -0.48
CA PHE A 806 28.17 3.74 0.77
C PHE A 806 29.67 3.48 0.60
N ASN A 807 30.42 3.60 1.71
CA ASN A 807 31.83 3.16 1.79
C ASN A 807 32.03 1.87 2.62
N GLY A 808 30.95 1.20 3.00
CA GLY A 808 30.96 0.01 3.87
C GLY A 808 31.36 0.26 5.33
N ILE A 809 31.41 1.52 5.77
CA ILE A 809 31.57 1.84 7.19
C ILE A 809 30.19 1.98 7.83
N ILE A 810 29.92 1.16 8.84
CA ILE A 810 28.87 1.38 9.82
C ILE A 810 29.50 1.85 11.14
N THR A 811 28.88 2.83 11.79
CA THR A 811 29.11 3.15 13.21
C THR A 811 27.87 2.79 14.00
N VAL A 812 27.96 1.79 14.89
CA VAL A 812 26.88 1.36 15.79
C VAL A 812 27.05 2.07 17.12
N GLY A 813 25.96 2.66 17.61
CA GLY A 813 25.88 3.32 18.91
C GLY A 813 26.45 4.73 18.97
N SER A 814 26.77 5.38 17.85
CA SER A 814 27.11 6.81 17.80
C SER A 814 26.98 7.37 16.38
N ASP A 815 26.91 8.70 16.28
CA ASP A 815 27.10 9.45 15.04
C ASP A 815 28.53 9.34 14.46
N ASN A 816 28.69 9.79 13.20
CA ASN A 816 29.98 9.87 12.50
C ASN A 816 31.07 10.65 13.28
N THR A 817 30.70 11.63 14.11
CA THR A 817 31.65 12.44 14.90
C THR A 817 32.08 11.79 16.22
N LEU A 818 31.44 10.67 16.59
CA LEU A 818 31.67 9.93 17.84
C LEU A 818 31.27 10.69 19.12
N ASN A 819 30.34 11.65 19.03
CA ASN A 819 29.92 12.51 20.15
C ASN A 819 28.46 12.33 20.59
N ASN A 820 27.60 11.69 19.77
CA ASN A 820 26.19 11.41 20.07
C ASN A 820 25.96 9.93 20.41
N SER A 821 26.74 9.41 21.36
CA SER A 821 26.75 7.98 21.70
C SER A 821 25.46 7.50 22.39
N PHE A 822 24.96 6.34 22.01
CA PHE A 822 23.75 5.71 22.51
C PHE A 822 23.78 5.39 24.01
N GLY A 823 22.65 5.64 24.69
CA GLY A 823 22.48 5.36 26.11
C GLY A 823 21.69 4.08 26.33
N GLY A 824 22.34 2.93 26.20
CA GLY A 824 21.66 1.64 26.31
C GLY A 824 22.47 0.46 25.81
N ARG A 825 21.76 -0.56 25.32
CA ARG A 825 22.30 -1.76 24.66
C ARG A 825 21.66 -1.96 23.29
N ILE A 826 22.40 -2.59 22.39
CA ILE A 826 21.91 -3.09 21.10
C ILE A 826 22.22 -4.59 21.02
N ASP A 827 21.33 -5.35 20.39
CA ASP A 827 21.43 -6.80 20.22
C ASP A 827 20.89 -7.23 18.85
N GLU A 828 21.29 -8.40 18.36
CA GLU A 828 20.81 -9.02 17.10
C GLU A 828 20.70 -8.04 15.91
N MET A 829 21.77 -7.29 15.61
CA MET A 829 21.72 -6.28 14.54
C MET A 829 21.96 -6.90 13.16
N ALA A 830 21.05 -6.67 12.21
CA ALA A 830 21.04 -7.21 10.86
C ALA A 830 20.83 -6.13 9.79
N ILE A 831 21.41 -6.34 8.60
CA ILE A 831 21.26 -5.47 7.43
C ILE A 831 20.95 -6.34 6.19
N PHE A 832 19.96 -5.91 5.41
CA PHE A 832 19.48 -6.56 4.19
C PHE A 832 19.56 -5.60 2.99
N ASP A 833 19.68 -6.12 1.77
CA ASP A 833 19.77 -5.35 0.51
C ASP A 833 18.42 -4.98 -0.12
N LEU A 834 17.32 -5.36 0.52
CA LEU A 834 15.93 -5.11 0.13
C LEU A 834 15.10 -4.90 1.41
N PRO A 835 13.89 -4.30 1.33
CA PRO A 835 12.96 -4.25 2.45
C PRO A 835 12.58 -5.65 2.96
N LEU A 836 12.22 -5.75 4.23
CA LEU A 836 11.64 -6.96 4.81
C LEU A 836 10.13 -6.96 4.63
N HIS A 837 9.59 -8.08 4.18
CA HIS A 837 8.15 -8.33 4.17
C HIS A 837 7.58 -8.21 5.61
N PRO A 838 6.38 -7.61 5.81
CA PRO A 838 5.79 -7.38 7.14
C PRO A 838 5.77 -8.61 8.06
N SER A 839 5.44 -9.79 7.53
CA SER A 839 5.43 -11.03 8.33
C SER A 839 6.81 -11.36 8.92
N ARG A 840 7.90 -11.08 8.20
CA ARG A 840 9.27 -11.30 8.67
C ARG A 840 9.67 -10.29 9.74
N ILE A 841 9.16 -9.05 9.68
CA ILE A 841 9.36 -8.04 10.73
C ILE A 841 8.69 -8.49 12.04
N VAL A 842 7.48 -9.06 11.96
CA VAL A 842 6.78 -9.65 13.11
C VAL A 842 7.56 -10.85 13.69
N GLU A 843 8.03 -11.78 12.87
CA GLU A 843 8.86 -12.92 13.34
C GLU A 843 10.10 -12.46 14.11
N LEU A 844 10.82 -11.45 13.59
CA LEU A 844 12.02 -10.92 14.25
C LEU A 844 11.69 -10.19 15.56
N ALA A 845 10.53 -9.52 15.64
CA ALA A 845 10.00 -8.92 16.87
C ALA A 845 9.54 -9.96 17.91
N ASP A 846 9.13 -11.15 17.48
CA ASP A 846 8.88 -12.31 18.36
C ASP A 846 10.17 -13.07 18.76
N GLY A 847 11.34 -12.64 18.24
CA GLY A 847 12.65 -13.21 18.56
C GLY A 847 13.06 -14.42 17.71
N ALA A 848 12.54 -14.53 16.48
CA ALA A 848 13.04 -15.50 15.51
C ALA A 848 14.52 -15.23 15.15
N PRO A 849 15.33 -16.26 14.85
CA PRO A 849 16.74 -16.06 14.49
C PRO A 849 16.88 -15.29 13.17
N VAL A 850 17.81 -14.33 13.12
CA VAL A 850 18.14 -13.58 11.89
C VAL A 850 18.67 -14.51 10.79
N GLY A 851 19.62 -15.39 11.15
CA GLY A 851 20.34 -16.26 10.21
C GLY A 851 19.57 -17.49 9.73
N SER A 852 18.38 -17.77 10.27
CA SER A 852 17.40 -18.53 9.50
C SER A 852 16.74 -17.57 8.53
N ALA A 853 17.05 -17.70 7.24
CA ALA A 853 16.13 -17.28 6.19
C ALA A 853 14.71 -17.76 6.58
N PRO A 854 13.65 -16.98 6.31
CA PRO A 854 12.31 -17.46 6.58
C PRO A 854 12.19 -18.83 5.91
N GLU A 855 11.86 -19.85 6.70
CA GLU A 855 11.44 -21.12 6.15
C GLU A 855 9.99 -20.93 5.69
N ILE A 856 9.81 -20.00 4.74
CA ILE A 856 8.71 -20.03 3.79
C ILE A 856 8.80 -21.44 3.25
N ASP A 857 7.84 -22.28 3.62
CA ASP A 857 7.75 -23.58 3.01
C ASP A 857 7.59 -23.33 1.51
N PRO A 858 8.56 -23.66 0.66
CA PRO A 858 8.52 -23.28 -0.75
C PRO A 858 7.39 -24.01 -1.48
N LEU A 859 6.76 -24.99 -0.81
CA LEU A 859 5.60 -25.72 -1.26
C LEU A 859 4.38 -25.47 -0.35
N GLY A 860 4.45 -24.62 0.68
CA GLY A 860 3.31 -24.27 1.53
C GLY A 860 2.59 -25.48 2.17
N LEU A 861 3.30 -26.40 2.82
CA LEU A 861 2.69 -27.61 3.40
C LEU A 861 1.72 -27.29 4.55
N ALA A 862 0.43 -27.25 4.25
CA ALA A 862 -0.61 -27.24 5.27
C ALA A 862 -0.93 -28.66 5.76
N VAL A 863 -1.29 -28.79 7.04
CA VAL A 863 -1.60 -30.07 7.70
C VAL A 863 -2.94 -29.98 8.44
N ASN A 864 -4.00 -30.40 7.77
CA ASN A 864 -5.38 -30.28 8.24
C ASN A 864 -5.85 -31.55 8.98
N PRO A 865 -6.26 -31.48 10.27
CA PRO A 865 -6.68 -32.65 11.03
C PRO A 865 -8.10 -33.12 10.66
N MET A 866 -8.24 -34.38 10.22
CA MET A 866 -9.53 -34.91 9.77
C MET A 866 -10.34 -35.61 10.90
N PRO A 867 -11.69 -35.65 10.80
CA PRO A 867 -12.60 -36.39 11.70
C PRO A 867 -12.43 -37.94 11.69
N GLY A 868 -11.29 -38.43 12.14
CA GLY A 868 -10.94 -39.85 12.17
C GLY A 868 -9.60 -40.20 12.82
N GLY A 869 -8.71 -39.23 13.03
CA GLY A 869 -7.30 -39.48 13.40
C GLY A 869 -6.38 -39.64 12.18
N GLU A 870 -6.86 -39.24 11.01
CA GLU A 870 -6.11 -39.01 9.78
C GLU A 870 -5.80 -37.52 9.66
N ILE A 871 -4.81 -37.17 8.85
CA ILE A 871 -4.44 -35.79 8.51
C ILE A 871 -4.43 -35.64 6.99
N GLU A 872 -4.89 -34.51 6.51
CA GLU A 872 -4.80 -34.10 5.11
C GLU A 872 -3.60 -33.17 4.96
N LEU A 873 -2.74 -33.47 4.01
CA LEU A 873 -1.63 -32.63 3.59
C LEU A 873 -2.05 -31.90 2.31
N SER A 874 -1.73 -30.63 2.18
CA SER A 874 -1.82 -29.89 0.92
C SER A 874 -0.57 -29.06 0.71
N TRP A 875 -0.09 -28.95 -0.53
CA TRP A 875 1.11 -28.20 -0.88
C TRP A 875 1.06 -27.70 -2.34
N LYS A 876 1.59 -26.51 -2.60
CA LYS A 876 1.83 -25.93 -3.93
C LYS A 876 2.65 -26.91 -4.79
N SER A 877 2.23 -27.14 -6.03
CA SER A 877 2.80 -28.12 -6.93
C SER A 877 3.00 -27.57 -8.35
N THR A 878 4.27 -27.42 -8.75
CA THR A 878 4.68 -26.95 -10.08
C THR A 878 4.40 -27.99 -11.15
N LEU A 879 3.62 -27.63 -12.18
CA LEU A 879 3.25 -28.53 -13.26
C LEU A 879 4.47 -29.20 -13.91
N GLY A 880 4.43 -30.53 -14.03
CA GLY A 880 5.52 -31.34 -14.56
C GLY A 880 6.50 -31.87 -13.50
N LYS A 881 6.50 -31.33 -12.27
CA LYS A 881 7.26 -31.87 -11.13
C LYS A 881 6.55 -33.04 -10.45
N PHE A 882 7.29 -33.70 -9.57
CA PHE A 882 6.85 -34.84 -8.77
C PHE A 882 7.26 -34.64 -7.30
N TYR A 883 6.53 -35.25 -6.37
CA TYR A 883 6.67 -35.02 -4.93
C TYR A 883 6.77 -36.33 -4.14
N ASP A 884 7.61 -36.33 -3.09
CA ASP A 884 7.69 -37.39 -2.09
C ASP A 884 7.40 -36.83 -0.69
N ILE A 885 6.71 -37.60 0.15
CA ILE A 885 6.52 -37.26 1.57
C ILE A 885 7.63 -37.90 2.42
N LEU A 886 8.31 -37.10 3.21
CA LEU A 886 9.37 -37.49 4.15
C LEU A 886 8.87 -37.44 5.60
N ILE A 887 9.37 -38.33 6.46
CA ILE A 887 9.01 -38.43 7.87
C ILE A 887 10.23 -38.64 8.78
N ASN A 888 10.21 -38.00 9.96
CA ASN A 888 11.23 -38.19 10.99
C ASN A 888 10.68 -37.86 12.40
N PRO A 889 10.94 -38.66 13.45
CA PRO A 889 10.55 -38.30 14.82
C PRO A 889 11.42 -37.20 15.48
N ASN A 890 12.44 -36.65 14.79
CA ASN A 890 13.31 -35.62 15.35
C ASN A 890 13.74 -34.58 14.30
N LEU A 891 13.25 -33.35 14.44
CA LEU A 891 13.55 -32.20 13.59
C LEU A 891 15.06 -31.85 13.53
N SER A 892 15.84 -32.16 14.57
CA SER A 892 17.29 -31.90 14.59
C SER A 892 18.13 -32.83 13.68
N THR A 893 17.47 -33.62 12.82
CA THR A 893 18.11 -34.55 11.90
C THR A 893 18.13 -33.92 10.50
N PRO A 894 19.26 -33.90 9.77
CA PRO A 894 19.31 -33.29 8.43
C PRO A 894 18.27 -33.86 7.47
N ARG A 895 17.50 -33.01 6.79
CA ARG A 895 16.30 -33.36 6.00
C ARG A 895 16.58 -34.34 4.87
N GLU A 896 17.76 -34.25 4.26
CA GLU A 896 18.27 -35.16 3.23
C GLU A 896 18.47 -36.61 3.72
N THR A 897 18.38 -36.84 5.03
CA THR A 897 18.48 -38.18 5.65
C THR A 897 17.15 -38.72 6.20
N TRP A 898 16.04 -38.01 6.00
CA TRP A 898 14.72 -38.44 6.46
C TRP A 898 14.21 -39.64 5.65
N ALA A 899 13.31 -40.43 6.26
CA ALA A 899 12.75 -41.60 5.61
C ALA A 899 11.52 -41.22 4.78
N GLU A 900 11.37 -41.78 3.60
CA GLU A 900 10.15 -41.61 2.79
C GLU A 900 8.97 -42.36 3.44
N LEU A 901 7.78 -41.73 3.46
CA LEU A 901 6.54 -42.28 3.99
C LEU A 901 5.97 -43.32 3.00
N PRO A 902 5.89 -44.62 3.33
CA PRO A 902 5.47 -45.64 2.37
C PRO A 902 4.12 -45.35 1.70
N ASP A 903 4.05 -45.60 0.39
CA ASP A 903 2.89 -45.36 -0.47
C ASP A 903 2.59 -43.86 -0.73
N ALA A 904 3.54 -42.96 -0.41
CA ALA A 904 3.50 -41.51 -0.70
C ALA A 904 4.81 -41.04 -1.40
N GLN A 905 5.13 -41.71 -2.52
CA GLN A 905 6.24 -41.41 -3.44
C GLN A 905 5.70 -41.08 -4.83
N ASP A 906 6.50 -40.37 -5.64
CA ASP A 906 6.24 -40.13 -7.07
C ASP A 906 4.84 -39.54 -7.34
N ILE A 907 4.39 -38.62 -6.46
CA ILE A 907 3.12 -37.91 -6.58
C ILE A 907 3.31 -36.86 -7.68
N ALA A 908 2.63 -37.00 -8.82
CA ALA A 908 2.69 -36.00 -9.87
C ALA A 908 2.03 -34.69 -9.41
N ALA A 909 2.57 -33.55 -9.84
CA ALA A 909 1.96 -32.24 -9.64
C ALA A 909 0.48 -32.23 -10.08
N ASP A 910 -0.39 -31.61 -9.29
CA ASP A 910 -1.79 -31.45 -9.68
C ASP A 910 -1.90 -30.32 -10.72
N PRO A 911 -2.66 -30.48 -11.81
CA PRO A 911 -2.93 -29.39 -12.75
C PRO A 911 -3.55 -28.13 -12.14
N SER A 912 -4.14 -28.20 -10.94
CA SER A 912 -4.66 -27.01 -10.22
C SER A 912 -3.63 -26.28 -9.37
N GLY A 913 -2.32 -26.51 -9.57
CA GLY A 913 -1.27 -25.83 -8.80
C GLY A 913 -1.11 -26.28 -7.35
N THR A 914 -2.00 -27.12 -6.81
CA THR A 914 -1.94 -27.62 -5.42
C THR A 914 -2.22 -29.12 -5.34
N ASN A 915 -1.25 -29.90 -4.85
CA ASN A 915 -1.44 -31.30 -4.52
C ASN A 915 -2.13 -31.46 -3.16
N THR A 916 -2.97 -32.50 -3.03
CA THR A 916 -3.58 -32.91 -1.75
C THR A 916 -3.37 -34.39 -1.47
N LEU A 917 -3.12 -34.77 -0.21
CA LEU A 917 -2.91 -36.16 0.20
C LEU A 917 -3.37 -36.43 1.65
N VAL A 918 -4.35 -37.32 1.81
CA VAL A 918 -4.78 -37.80 3.14
C VAL A 918 -3.92 -38.97 3.60
N ILE A 919 -3.30 -38.85 4.78
CA ILE A 919 -2.47 -39.89 5.42
C ILE A 919 -2.92 -40.18 6.85
N THR A 920 -2.64 -41.40 7.34
CA THR A 920 -2.75 -41.71 8.77
C THR A 920 -1.55 -41.14 9.53
N LEU A 921 -1.74 -40.64 10.75
CA LEU A 921 -0.67 -40.15 11.63
C LEU A 921 0.54 -41.12 11.66
N PRO A 922 1.72 -40.72 11.14
CA PRO A 922 2.87 -41.63 11.01
C PRO A 922 3.53 -41.95 12.35
N PHE A 923 3.32 -41.10 13.36
CA PHE A 923 3.83 -41.25 14.72
C PHE A 923 2.68 -41.22 15.75
N PRO A 924 2.74 -42.02 16.83
CA PRO A 924 1.66 -42.10 17.84
C PRO A 924 1.74 -41.03 18.94
N GLU A 925 2.81 -40.23 18.95
CA GLU A 925 3.04 -39.11 19.87
C GLU A 925 3.44 -37.90 19.02
N GLU A 926 4.72 -37.51 19.02
CA GLU A 926 5.28 -36.40 18.23
C GLU A 926 6.13 -36.91 17.06
N GLY A 927 6.17 -36.14 15.97
CA GLY A 927 7.06 -36.35 14.84
C GLY A 927 6.75 -35.42 13.67
N PHE A 928 7.67 -35.35 12.72
CA PHE A 928 7.76 -34.32 11.70
C PHE A 928 7.59 -34.90 10.29
N LEU A 929 7.06 -34.06 9.41
CA LEU A 929 6.80 -34.32 7.99
C LEU A 929 7.53 -33.27 7.15
N ALA A 930 7.84 -33.58 5.89
CA ALA A 930 8.28 -32.62 4.89
C ALA A 930 7.89 -33.12 3.49
N VAL A 931 7.63 -32.20 2.55
CA VAL A 931 7.51 -32.54 1.13
C VAL A 931 8.86 -32.33 0.46
N ARG A 932 9.20 -33.19 -0.50
CA ARG A 932 10.36 -33.03 -1.38
C ARG A 932 9.90 -32.97 -2.83
N GLU A 933 10.04 -31.80 -3.46
CA GLU A 933 9.95 -31.69 -4.91
C GLU A 933 11.13 -32.42 -5.58
N LYS A 934 10.85 -33.04 -6.73
CA LYS A 934 11.83 -33.55 -7.68
C LYS A 934 11.34 -33.35 -9.10
N ASN A 935 12.29 -33.30 -10.04
CA ASN A 935 11.99 -33.42 -11.46
C ASN A 935 11.31 -34.77 -11.75
N PRO A 936 10.53 -34.88 -12.84
CA PRO A 936 9.90 -36.14 -13.21
C PRO A 936 10.98 -37.21 -13.37
N PRO A 937 10.75 -38.45 -12.90
CA PRO A 937 11.73 -39.52 -13.08
C PRO A 937 12.02 -39.69 -14.57
N PRO A 938 13.29 -39.86 -14.98
CA PRO A 938 13.64 -39.92 -16.38
C PRO A 938 12.90 -41.07 -17.08
N LEU A 939 12.38 -40.78 -18.27
CA LEU A 939 11.68 -41.73 -19.14
C LEU A 939 12.57 -42.93 -19.48
N PHE A 940 13.90 -42.72 -19.47
CA PHE A 940 14.92 -43.75 -19.50
C PHE A 940 16.23 -43.22 -18.89
N SER A 941 16.94 -44.04 -18.13
CA SER A 941 18.30 -43.75 -17.65
C SER A 941 19.11 -45.05 -17.58
N ASP A 942 20.33 -45.05 -18.14
CA ASP A 942 21.27 -46.17 -18.03
C ASP A 942 22.70 -45.64 -17.91
N ASP A 943 23.28 -45.81 -16.72
CA ASP A 943 24.67 -45.49 -16.37
C ASP A 943 25.65 -46.57 -16.83
N LEU A 944 25.17 -47.64 -17.48
CA LEU A 944 25.92 -48.78 -17.99
C LEU A 944 26.67 -49.63 -16.95
N GLU A 945 26.90 -49.13 -15.73
CA GLU A 945 27.66 -49.77 -14.65
C GLU A 945 26.94 -50.99 -14.06
N THR A 946 25.62 -51.05 -14.16
CA THR A 946 24.84 -52.26 -13.83
C THR A 946 24.72 -53.26 -14.99
N GLY A 947 25.18 -52.86 -16.19
CA GLY A 947 25.23 -53.64 -17.41
C GLY A 947 24.00 -53.45 -18.31
N ALA A 948 24.24 -53.33 -19.62
CA ALA A 948 23.26 -52.94 -20.65
C ALA A 948 22.13 -53.97 -20.91
N ALA A 949 21.20 -54.11 -19.96
CA ALA A 949 20.07 -55.02 -20.06
C ALA A 949 19.01 -54.53 -21.06
N GLY A 950 18.86 -55.24 -22.18
CA GLY A 950 17.85 -54.95 -23.21
C GLY A 950 18.36 -54.14 -24.40
N TRP A 951 19.58 -53.61 -24.32
CA TRP A 951 20.27 -53.02 -25.46
C TRP A 951 20.53 -54.05 -26.56
N THR A 952 20.61 -53.59 -27.81
CA THR A 952 20.81 -54.44 -28.99
C THR A 952 21.90 -53.86 -29.88
N THR A 953 22.93 -54.65 -30.16
CA THR A 953 23.96 -54.32 -31.16
C THR A 953 23.64 -54.98 -32.50
N ILE A 954 23.98 -54.30 -33.59
CA ILE A 954 23.71 -54.72 -34.97
C ILE A 954 24.93 -54.42 -35.83
N ILE A 955 25.35 -55.39 -36.64
CA ILE A 955 26.33 -55.23 -37.72
C ILE A 955 25.54 -55.17 -39.03
N ASN A 956 25.56 -54.02 -39.69
CA ASN A 956 24.84 -53.75 -40.94
C ASN A 956 25.70 -54.09 -42.18
N ASP A 957 27.04 -54.09 -42.03
CA ASP A 957 27.97 -54.45 -43.10
C ASP A 957 28.17 -55.97 -43.29
N ALA A 958 28.95 -56.35 -44.30
CA ALA A 958 29.18 -57.75 -44.69
C ALA A 958 30.50 -58.36 -44.18
N PHE A 959 31.35 -57.57 -43.51
CA PHE A 959 32.68 -57.92 -43.04
C PHE A 959 32.70 -58.22 -41.54
N GLY A 960 31.98 -57.45 -40.72
CA GLY A 960 31.84 -57.63 -39.28
C GLY A 960 33.20 -57.56 -38.56
N ASN A 961 33.98 -56.53 -38.89
CA ASN A 961 35.30 -56.25 -38.31
C ASN A 961 35.27 -55.29 -37.12
N THR A 962 34.17 -54.56 -36.94
CA THR A 962 33.85 -53.77 -35.75
C THR A 962 32.48 -54.21 -35.24
N GLU A 963 32.27 -54.17 -33.93
CA GLU A 963 30.94 -54.24 -33.31
C GLU A 963 30.90 -53.26 -32.13
N TRP A 964 29.70 -52.82 -31.73
CA TRP A 964 29.57 -52.10 -30.47
C TRP A 964 29.87 -53.07 -29.32
N GLU A 965 30.76 -52.69 -28.42
CA GLU A 965 31.19 -53.48 -27.26
C GLU A 965 31.00 -52.65 -25.97
N LEU A 966 30.44 -53.27 -24.93
CA LEU A 966 30.31 -52.67 -23.60
C LEU A 966 31.47 -53.11 -22.70
N GLY A 967 32.14 -52.15 -22.07
CA GLY A 967 33.18 -52.40 -21.08
C GLY A 967 34.17 -51.25 -20.96
N THR A 968 35.29 -51.49 -20.29
CA THR A 968 36.33 -50.47 -20.12
C THR A 968 37.04 -50.19 -21.46
N PRO A 969 37.05 -48.95 -21.97
CA PRO A 969 37.74 -48.60 -23.20
C PRO A 969 39.25 -48.84 -23.13
N THR A 970 39.85 -49.35 -24.21
CA THR A 970 41.30 -49.65 -24.31
C THR A 970 41.91 -49.27 -25.68
N GLY A 971 41.29 -48.31 -26.39
CA GLY A 971 41.78 -47.78 -27.66
C GLY A 971 43.18 -47.16 -27.57
N THR A 972 43.87 -47.02 -28.71
CA THR A 972 45.25 -46.50 -28.72
C THR A 972 45.35 -44.97 -28.63
N THR A 973 44.27 -44.26 -28.95
CA THR A 973 44.11 -42.79 -28.90
C THR A 973 42.89 -42.34 -28.10
N GLY A 974 41.97 -43.26 -27.80
CA GLY A 974 40.71 -43.00 -27.11
C GLY A 974 40.81 -42.92 -25.57
N PRO A 975 39.65 -42.93 -24.89
CA PRO A 975 39.61 -42.91 -23.45
C PRO A 975 40.08 -44.26 -22.87
N LEU A 976 40.42 -44.26 -21.58
CA LEU A 976 40.91 -45.46 -20.86
C LEU A 976 39.95 -45.94 -19.74
N ALA A 977 38.80 -45.28 -19.64
CA ALA A 977 37.67 -45.49 -18.73
C ALA A 977 36.41 -44.96 -19.44
N GLY A 978 35.21 -45.17 -18.88
CA GLY A 978 34.04 -44.41 -19.31
C GLY A 978 34.03 -43.00 -18.69
N ALA A 979 32.91 -42.29 -18.83
CA ALA A 979 32.76 -40.93 -18.34
C ALA A 979 32.92 -40.87 -16.80
N GLY A 980 33.54 -39.81 -16.29
CA GLY A 980 33.77 -39.65 -14.84
C GLY A 980 34.66 -40.74 -14.19
N GLU A 981 35.52 -41.41 -14.97
CA GLU A 981 36.29 -42.61 -14.57
C GLU A 981 35.43 -43.88 -14.32
N SER A 982 34.25 -44.00 -14.93
CA SER A 982 33.39 -45.20 -14.86
C SER A 982 34.06 -46.47 -15.44
N VAL A 983 33.56 -47.65 -15.08
CA VAL A 983 34.15 -48.93 -15.50
C VAL A 983 33.74 -49.32 -16.91
N ASN A 984 32.54 -48.97 -17.37
CA ASN A 984 31.97 -49.41 -18.64
C ASN A 984 31.44 -48.23 -19.45
N ALA A 985 31.81 -48.17 -20.73
CA ALA A 985 31.12 -47.38 -21.74
C ALA A 985 30.77 -48.29 -22.93
N TRP A 986 29.79 -47.90 -23.74
CA TRP A 986 29.59 -48.51 -25.06
C TRP A 986 30.57 -47.86 -26.03
N CYS A 987 31.44 -48.64 -26.67
CA CYS A 987 32.35 -48.13 -27.70
C CYS A 987 32.19 -48.90 -29.02
N THR A 988 32.62 -48.29 -30.12
CA THR A 988 32.78 -48.93 -31.45
C THR A 988 33.96 -49.92 -31.46
N GLY A 989 33.89 -50.92 -30.58
CA GLY A 989 34.97 -51.80 -30.15
C GLY A 989 35.68 -51.24 -28.91
N LEU A 990 36.13 -52.10 -27.98
CA LEU A 990 36.94 -51.66 -26.84
C LEU A 990 38.41 -51.32 -27.21
N GLY A 991 38.75 -51.34 -28.50
CA GLY A 991 40.08 -51.02 -29.04
C GLY A 991 39.98 -50.00 -30.18
N ASP A 992 40.85 -50.10 -31.17
CA ASP A 992 40.71 -49.32 -32.40
C ASP A 992 39.67 -49.97 -33.34
N TYR A 993 38.82 -49.18 -34.03
CA TYR A 993 37.80 -49.71 -34.97
C TYR A 993 38.40 -50.17 -36.31
N GLY A 994 37.57 -50.86 -37.10
CA GLY A 994 37.90 -51.38 -38.43
C GLY A 994 37.31 -50.59 -39.60
N VAL A 995 37.96 -50.72 -40.76
CA VAL A 995 37.60 -50.07 -42.05
C VAL A 995 36.29 -50.59 -42.66
N GLU A 996 35.57 -49.79 -43.44
CA GLU A 996 34.31 -50.15 -44.12
C GLU A 996 33.23 -50.74 -43.17
N SER A 997 33.20 -50.29 -41.91
CA SER A 997 32.22 -50.72 -40.90
C SER A 997 30.89 -49.98 -41.05
N ASP A 998 29.78 -50.66 -40.77
CA ASP A 998 28.46 -50.02 -40.55
C ASP A 998 27.77 -50.77 -39.40
N ILE A 999 27.66 -50.11 -38.25
CA ILE A 999 27.19 -50.71 -37.01
C ILE A 999 26.18 -49.82 -36.29
N SER A 1000 25.20 -50.44 -35.63
CA SER A 1000 24.17 -49.75 -34.85
C SER A 1000 24.08 -50.30 -33.43
N LEU A 1001 23.99 -49.40 -32.45
CA LEU A 1001 23.61 -49.68 -31.07
C LEU A 1001 22.19 -49.17 -30.86
N ARG A 1002 21.33 -49.96 -30.21
CA ARG A 1002 19.95 -49.55 -29.88
C ARG A 1002 19.65 -49.70 -28.40
N THR A 1003 18.97 -48.69 -27.85
CA THR A 1003 18.39 -48.73 -26.50
C THR A 1003 17.33 -49.84 -26.37
N PRO A 1004 16.92 -50.18 -25.13
CA PRO A 1004 15.60 -50.74 -24.86
C PRO A 1004 14.46 -49.87 -25.41
N ALA A 1005 13.23 -50.39 -25.39
CA ALA A 1005 12.06 -49.62 -25.77
C ALA A 1005 11.71 -48.59 -24.68
N ILE A 1006 11.67 -47.32 -25.06
CA ILE A 1006 11.31 -46.17 -24.22
C ILE A 1006 9.86 -45.79 -24.56
N ASP A 1007 9.07 -45.38 -23.58
CA ASP A 1007 7.67 -44.96 -23.79
C ASP A 1007 7.56 -43.43 -23.69
N LEU A 1008 7.21 -42.78 -24.80
CA LEU A 1008 7.03 -41.33 -24.90
C LEU A 1008 5.54 -40.98 -25.10
N SER A 1009 4.62 -41.89 -24.81
CA SER A 1009 3.18 -41.71 -25.06
C SER A 1009 2.47 -40.73 -24.13
N GLY A 1010 3.10 -40.33 -23.03
CA GLY A 1010 2.54 -39.45 -22.00
C GLY A 1010 3.23 -38.08 -21.83
N VAL A 1011 4.10 -37.67 -22.76
CA VAL A 1011 4.89 -36.42 -22.64
C VAL A 1011 4.68 -35.50 -23.85
N ALA A 1012 4.78 -34.18 -23.65
CA ALA A 1012 4.67 -33.18 -24.71
C ALA A 1012 5.99 -33.01 -25.50
N SER A 1013 7.12 -33.23 -24.84
CA SER A 1013 8.48 -33.14 -25.39
C SER A 1013 9.40 -34.09 -24.62
N ALA A 1014 10.58 -34.36 -25.16
CA ALA A 1014 11.62 -35.13 -24.49
C ALA A 1014 13.01 -34.68 -24.98
N LEU A 1015 14.00 -34.73 -24.09
CA LEU A 1015 15.41 -34.50 -24.37
C LEU A 1015 16.18 -35.81 -24.18
N LEU A 1016 17.02 -36.16 -25.16
CA LEU A 1016 18.05 -37.18 -25.04
C LEU A 1016 19.36 -36.48 -24.66
N SER A 1017 20.02 -36.92 -23.59
CA SER A 1017 21.40 -36.55 -23.26
C SER A 1017 22.26 -37.80 -23.04
N PHE A 1018 23.54 -37.69 -23.36
CA PHE A 1018 24.54 -38.76 -23.17
C PHE A 1018 25.95 -38.16 -23.23
N ASP A 1019 26.89 -38.78 -22.53
CA ASP A 1019 28.30 -38.44 -22.64
C ASP A 1019 28.92 -39.14 -23.84
N ALA A 1020 29.67 -38.42 -24.67
CA ALA A 1020 30.30 -38.92 -25.88
C ALA A 1020 31.81 -38.64 -25.89
N TYR A 1021 32.58 -39.60 -26.41
CA TYR A 1021 33.97 -39.38 -26.79
C TYR A 1021 34.15 -39.73 -28.27
N ARG A 1022 34.45 -38.72 -29.08
CA ARG A 1022 34.65 -38.80 -30.54
C ARG A 1022 36.14 -38.78 -30.86
N ASP A 1023 36.63 -39.87 -31.42
CA ASP A 1023 38.01 -40.04 -31.88
C ASP A 1023 37.98 -40.99 -33.07
N ALA A 1024 37.61 -40.45 -34.23
CA ALA A 1024 37.59 -41.13 -35.54
C ALA A 1024 38.54 -40.40 -36.51
N ASP A 1025 38.67 -40.80 -37.77
CA ASP A 1025 39.65 -40.18 -38.69
C ASP A 1025 39.31 -38.72 -39.07
N GLY A 1026 38.07 -38.29 -38.79
CA GLY A 1026 37.53 -36.97 -39.06
C GLY A 1026 37.27 -36.66 -40.54
N PHE A 1027 37.44 -37.63 -41.45
CA PHE A 1027 37.37 -37.42 -42.89
C PHE A 1027 36.81 -38.61 -43.69
N GLY A 1028 35.58 -39.00 -43.39
CA GLY A 1028 34.85 -40.02 -44.15
C GLY A 1028 34.00 -40.88 -43.23
N ASP A 1029 34.47 -41.04 -42.00
CA ASP A 1029 33.70 -41.59 -40.89
C ASP A 1029 32.52 -40.67 -40.54
N THR A 1030 31.39 -41.27 -40.18
CA THR A 1030 30.16 -40.56 -39.81
C THR A 1030 29.42 -41.27 -38.69
N ALA A 1031 28.75 -40.51 -37.83
CA ALA A 1031 27.83 -41.05 -36.84
C ALA A 1031 26.49 -40.30 -36.85
N THR A 1032 25.40 -41.02 -36.58
CA THR A 1032 24.04 -40.49 -36.59
C THR A 1032 23.19 -41.13 -35.49
N ILE A 1033 22.23 -40.36 -34.99
CA ILE A 1033 21.19 -40.81 -34.07
C ILE A 1033 19.87 -40.89 -34.85
N ARG A 1034 19.15 -42.01 -34.71
CA ARG A 1034 17.83 -42.21 -35.30
C ARG A 1034 16.83 -42.65 -34.25
N PHE A 1035 15.62 -42.11 -34.33
CA PHE A 1035 14.50 -42.52 -33.49
C PHE A 1035 13.63 -43.49 -34.30
N LEU A 1036 13.41 -44.70 -33.79
CA LEU A 1036 12.68 -45.77 -34.48
C LEU A 1036 11.46 -46.19 -33.65
N ARG A 1037 10.27 -46.34 -34.25
CA ARG A 1037 9.10 -46.89 -33.55
C ARG A 1037 9.41 -48.31 -33.06
N SER A 1038 9.20 -48.60 -31.78
CA SER A 1038 9.58 -49.88 -31.15
C SER A 1038 8.85 -51.10 -31.73
N SER A 1039 7.64 -50.91 -32.28
CA SER A 1039 6.77 -51.99 -32.76
C SER A 1039 7.08 -52.50 -34.17
N ASP A 1040 7.58 -51.64 -35.08
CA ASP A 1040 7.87 -51.99 -36.49
C ASP A 1040 9.23 -51.50 -37.01
N GLN A 1041 9.98 -50.75 -36.19
CA GLN A 1041 11.28 -50.14 -36.52
C GLN A 1041 11.21 -49.12 -37.66
N SER A 1042 10.05 -48.52 -37.94
CA SER A 1042 9.97 -47.38 -38.84
C SER A 1042 10.64 -46.16 -38.22
N GLN A 1043 11.48 -45.45 -38.97
CA GLN A 1043 12.11 -44.22 -38.52
C GLN A 1043 11.09 -43.08 -38.32
N LEU A 1044 11.29 -42.31 -37.26
CA LEU A 1044 10.45 -41.21 -36.79
C LEU A 1044 11.28 -39.92 -36.76
N GLY A 1045 11.16 -39.10 -37.80
CA GLY A 1045 11.99 -37.89 -37.99
C GLY A 1045 13.25 -38.13 -38.83
N GLU A 1046 14.03 -37.07 -39.02
CA GLU A 1046 15.29 -37.10 -39.79
C GLU A 1046 16.47 -37.65 -38.96
N ASP A 1047 17.55 -38.07 -39.61
CA ASP A 1047 18.80 -38.46 -38.94
C ASP A 1047 19.43 -37.24 -38.24
N VAL A 1048 19.79 -37.36 -36.96
CA VAL A 1048 20.54 -36.33 -36.23
C VAL A 1048 22.04 -36.66 -36.31
N PRO A 1049 22.88 -35.83 -36.95
CA PRO A 1049 24.32 -36.13 -37.08
C PRO A 1049 25.07 -35.86 -35.77
N ILE A 1050 26.01 -36.74 -35.44
CA ILE A 1050 27.09 -36.46 -34.49
C ILE A 1050 28.30 -35.99 -35.30
N ASP A 1051 28.86 -34.82 -34.97
CA ASP A 1051 29.98 -34.25 -35.72
C ASP A 1051 31.30 -34.98 -35.41
N MET A 1052 31.59 -36.00 -36.23
CA MET A 1052 32.83 -36.78 -36.15
C MET A 1052 34.07 -36.02 -36.66
N THR A 1053 33.97 -34.74 -37.06
CA THR A 1053 35.17 -33.92 -37.35
C THR A 1053 35.84 -33.37 -36.09
N ILE A 1054 35.17 -33.49 -34.94
CA ILE A 1054 35.67 -33.13 -33.62
C ILE A 1054 36.48 -34.30 -33.05
N PHE A 1055 37.63 -33.97 -32.45
CA PHE A 1055 38.49 -34.90 -31.73
C PHE A 1055 38.48 -34.52 -30.25
N ASP A 1056 37.86 -35.36 -29.44
CA ASP A 1056 37.69 -35.10 -28.01
C ASP A 1056 38.96 -35.47 -27.23
N VAL A 1057 39.15 -34.81 -26.08
CA VAL A 1057 40.27 -35.07 -25.15
C VAL A 1057 39.79 -35.63 -23.81
N ASP A 1058 38.48 -35.59 -23.58
CA ASP A 1058 37.72 -36.15 -22.47
C ASP A 1058 36.27 -36.37 -22.98
N TYR A 1059 35.37 -36.95 -22.19
CA TYR A 1059 33.96 -37.06 -22.59
C TYR A 1059 33.27 -35.67 -22.61
N ASP A 1060 32.53 -35.39 -23.68
CA ASP A 1060 31.65 -34.22 -23.83
C ASP A 1060 30.17 -34.67 -23.79
N ALA A 1061 29.34 -33.99 -23.00
CA ALA A 1061 27.90 -34.20 -23.02
C ALA A 1061 27.29 -33.71 -24.35
N ILE A 1062 26.45 -34.55 -24.98
CA ILE A 1062 25.70 -34.22 -26.18
C ILE A 1062 24.20 -34.29 -25.87
N GLU A 1063 23.49 -33.21 -26.16
CA GLU A 1063 22.03 -33.11 -26.00
C GLU A 1063 21.33 -33.06 -27.37
N VAL A 1064 20.22 -33.79 -27.47
CA VAL A 1064 19.41 -33.92 -28.69
C VAL A 1064 17.93 -33.87 -28.32
N LEU A 1065 17.24 -32.83 -28.77
CA LEU A 1065 15.78 -32.76 -28.66
C LEU A 1065 15.15 -33.92 -29.45
N VAL A 1066 14.28 -34.69 -28.80
CA VAL A 1066 13.61 -35.83 -29.43
C VAL A 1066 12.65 -35.31 -30.52
N PRO A 1067 12.70 -35.83 -31.76
CA PRO A 1067 11.85 -35.35 -32.84
C PRO A 1067 10.36 -35.42 -32.50
N ALA A 1068 9.58 -34.39 -32.87
CA ALA A 1068 8.13 -34.36 -32.64
C ALA A 1068 7.37 -35.57 -33.24
N ALA A 1069 7.93 -36.25 -34.25
CA ALA A 1069 7.37 -37.48 -34.82
C ALA A 1069 7.57 -38.74 -33.95
N ALA A 1070 8.41 -38.66 -32.91
CA ALA A 1070 8.69 -39.70 -31.93
C ALA A 1070 7.94 -39.49 -30.60
N ILE A 1071 7.49 -38.27 -30.32
CA ILE A 1071 6.59 -37.95 -29.20
C ILE A 1071 5.23 -38.62 -29.42
N GLY A 1072 4.62 -39.17 -28.36
CA GLY A 1072 3.38 -39.93 -28.45
C GLY A 1072 3.55 -41.43 -28.80
N GLU A 1073 4.77 -41.90 -29.06
CA GLU A 1073 5.08 -43.26 -29.48
C GLU A 1073 5.97 -43.98 -28.46
N SER A 1074 6.05 -45.32 -28.55
CA SER A 1074 7.15 -46.07 -27.93
C SER A 1074 8.27 -46.23 -28.96
N VAL A 1075 9.51 -45.93 -28.55
CA VAL A 1075 10.66 -45.77 -29.46
C VAL A 1075 11.88 -46.57 -29.04
N LEU A 1076 12.79 -46.77 -29.99
CA LEU A 1076 14.17 -47.21 -29.81
C LEU A 1076 15.06 -46.07 -30.32
N ILE A 1077 16.08 -45.70 -29.56
CA ILE A 1077 17.10 -44.74 -30.01
C ILE A 1077 18.25 -45.57 -30.60
N GLU A 1078 18.59 -45.31 -31.86
CA GLU A 1078 19.69 -45.96 -32.59
C GLU A 1078 20.87 -45.01 -32.74
N PHE A 1079 22.03 -45.39 -32.20
CA PHE A 1079 23.32 -44.77 -32.48
C PHE A 1079 24.03 -45.57 -33.57
N ASN A 1080 24.17 -45.00 -34.78
CA ASN A 1080 24.80 -45.63 -35.93
C ASN A 1080 26.17 -44.99 -36.20
N PHE A 1081 27.20 -45.80 -36.38
CA PHE A 1081 28.54 -45.41 -36.78
C PHE A 1081 28.92 -46.12 -38.09
N VAL A 1082 29.44 -45.35 -39.05
CA VAL A 1082 29.87 -45.84 -40.35
C VAL A 1082 31.29 -45.35 -40.61
N SER A 1083 32.22 -46.26 -40.88
CA SER A 1083 33.60 -45.92 -41.21
C SER A 1083 33.93 -45.99 -42.71
N ASP A 1084 34.91 -45.18 -43.10
CA ASP A 1084 35.47 -45.07 -44.43
C ASP A 1084 36.42 -46.27 -44.77
N GLY A 1085 36.98 -46.29 -45.99
CA GLY A 1085 37.86 -47.36 -46.47
C GLY A 1085 39.35 -47.22 -46.09
N THR A 1086 39.73 -46.22 -45.30
CA THR A 1086 41.09 -46.03 -44.77
C THR A 1086 41.30 -46.84 -43.49
N LEU A 1087 42.58 -47.09 -43.15
CA LEU A 1087 42.95 -47.94 -42.02
C LEU A 1087 43.58 -47.08 -40.94
N ASP A 1088 42.88 -47.04 -39.82
CA ASP A 1088 43.13 -46.07 -38.77
C ASP A 1088 43.43 -46.74 -37.44
N THR A 1089 43.93 -45.94 -36.50
CA THR A 1089 44.28 -46.35 -35.14
C THR A 1089 43.63 -45.35 -34.19
N PHE A 1090 42.30 -45.39 -34.21
CA PHE A 1090 41.39 -44.47 -33.56
C PHE A 1090 40.30 -45.31 -32.86
N SER A 1091 39.80 -44.86 -31.72
CA SER A 1091 38.82 -45.60 -30.89
C SER A 1091 37.37 -45.53 -31.41
N GLY A 1092 37.09 -44.56 -32.27
CA GLY A 1092 35.82 -44.31 -32.95
C GLY A 1092 34.89 -43.45 -32.13
N LEU A 1093 33.79 -44.03 -31.65
CA LEU A 1093 32.81 -43.37 -30.80
C LEU A 1093 32.58 -44.20 -29.53
N CYS A 1094 32.73 -43.58 -28.37
CA CYS A 1094 32.29 -44.12 -27.08
C CYS A 1094 31.12 -43.29 -26.54
N LEU A 1095 30.19 -43.96 -25.85
CA LEU A 1095 28.95 -43.42 -25.29
C LEU A 1095 28.78 -43.91 -23.84
N ASP A 1096 28.39 -43.01 -22.95
CA ASP A 1096 28.12 -43.28 -21.53
C ASP A 1096 26.96 -42.42 -21.00
N ASN A 1097 26.49 -42.68 -19.78
CA ASN A 1097 25.47 -41.89 -19.06
C ASN A 1097 24.23 -41.52 -19.90
N ILE A 1098 23.55 -42.51 -20.50
CA ILE A 1098 22.44 -42.26 -21.42
C ILE A 1098 21.15 -41.95 -20.66
N LEU A 1099 20.58 -40.78 -20.91
CA LEU A 1099 19.41 -40.24 -20.23
C LEU A 1099 18.36 -39.75 -21.25
N VAL A 1100 17.09 -40.06 -21.00
CA VAL A 1100 15.94 -39.47 -21.70
C VAL A 1100 14.96 -38.96 -20.66
N GLN A 1101 14.68 -37.67 -20.68
CA GLN A 1101 13.81 -36.99 -19.73
C GLN A 1101 12.87 -36.00 -20.43
N VAL A 1102 11.86 -35.51 -19.72
CA VAL A 1102 11.15 -34.29 -20.15
C VAL A 1102 12.14 -33.12 -20.00
N PRO A 1103 12.21 -32.18 -20.97
CA PRO A 1103 13.15 -31.05 -20.92
C PRO A 1103 12.89 -30.12 -19.73
#